data_AF-B6IS22-F1
#
_entry.id   AF-B6IS22-F1
#
_cell.length_a   1.000
_cell.length_b   1.000
_cell.length_c   1.000
_cell.angle_alpha   90.00
_cell.angle_beta   90.00
_cell.angle_gamma   90.00
#
_symmetry.space_group_name_H-M   'P 1'
#
loop_
_entity.id
_entity.type
_entity.pdbx_description
1 polymer ?
#
loop_
_entity_poly.entity_id
_entity_poly.type
_entity_poly.pdbx_seq_one_letter_code
_entity_poly.pdbx_strand_id
1 'polypeptide(L)'
;MSNFLAFDSTAYLKNNPDVLQAVLNGGFPSARAHFEQFGVKELRNPNAVVNLTYILTENADTVLAAIQSGAAKDVFDWYVNTGVKTGVAPNAELATFDSAKYLADNLDVKAAVDAGVFKSALEHYLAYGRAESRPAFSTDGTQVDEPVGNTIALTTGTDTLTGTAANDTFIGVADGKTPGAVGQMVTQTFGGLDVIDGGAGTDTMRLTNEVGAMTLATSVTVKSIEKLDLISAQNAITADVSGWEGLQTVTVDQKDAAEAVAVTTKGNATSVTVTGGTTVTVTDSGAAKKDALAAVTVQDATGLTTVASDVLTKLTLVESDGGATVTAAAGTRTLDLTVNGLTAGTITDAEATGLKVTATGDASEGITLAAAKAKAIEFAGSESISVDIGNAAAQAANLVITSSNTAGVTLVNNALDTDVTFTGGAGKDTLTVGATTKTIDLGAGNDTLTVTAALGEGGKLVGGEGTDTLVMTSALAQTLSASAAFSKAIDGFEKVSLGAVAADTTNTVNLTNLGNISHVVSAGTGAAGTAETSIVTFTDLEVGRTITVGGRTITNTGTTTATAANVAAVAAGGTVVGLTAGGTLTDWTAGAAVGPSVTFTSSTSGNVASITVGTTDIGAGVDPATSRTQGVNTVSTETVTFNFGGLTYGQSITLTDGTVTRTITATTDGTYTGAQVATVAAGGVVAGLTSSGTLTANWSNGGATGASVTFTSATAITNVADLTATANAAITADAASVTGGVDGTPGSVLTVNNMANGGTFELTGTVSGTATVSLKDATGTADVLNITLNGASNIVNTGKVVVAGVETINIVTTDSTAASNPAAASTINLDAAAATNIVLTGNHGVNFSGSTLTKLVDLDASGVVGTGATAAAAATAGTVTFTSSVTDKALTVKTGNGNDVISVATNTKGATIDTGTGNDGITGSEGNDVINAGGGNDTVNSSAGADTITLGDGKDTYDLRDAAHSVLAKYDTILDFNANTVLADDDNASEGGAALADRDGDVIDVSGRFSNGVDGIKVFVASNAADAQTFIQNTGNATGGDEGNYTGFALDSSTSLLYMDFNQDGVVDSVIKLTGVTTITEAAFTGIDV
;
A
#
# COMPACT_ATOMS: atom_id res chain seq x y z
N MET A 1 45.26 -66.95 9.52
CA MET A 1 45.95 -66.31 8.38
C MET A 1 45.00 -66.37 7.20
N SER A 2 44.34 -65.25 6.93
CA SER A 2 43.39 -65.11 5.83
C SER A 2 44.19 -64.74 4.58
N ASN A 3 44.12 -65.55 3.54
CA ASN A 3 44.70 -65.18 2.26
C ASN A 3 43.82 -64.08 1.66
N PHE A 4 44.23 -62.81 1.74
CA PHE A 4 43.48 -61.64 1.24
C PHE A 4 43.28 -61.65 -0.29
N LEU A 5 43.97 -62.55 -1.00
CA LEU A 5 43.77 -62.82 -2.42
C LEU A 5 42.76 -63.95 -2.68
N ALA A 6 42.30 -64.63 -1.64
CA ALA A 6 41.27 -65.65 -1.76
C ALA A 6 39.86 -65.04 -1.72
N PHE A 7 38.89 -65.81 -2.21
CA PHE A 7 37.48 -65.50 -2.04
C PHE A 7 37.09 -65.53 -0.56
N ASP A 8 36.47 -64.45 -0.08
CA ASP A 8 35.97 -64.34 1.28
C ASP A 8 34.43 -64.39 1.28
N SER A 9 33.90 -65.53 1.74
CA SER A 9 32.45 -65.77 1.81
C SER A 9 31.71 -64.72 2.63
N THR A 10 32.31 -64.24 3.72
CA THR A 10 31.66 -63.31 4.65
C THR A 10 31.61 -61.91 4.04
N ALA A 11 32.73 -61.45 3.49
CA ALA A 11 32.79 -60.15 2.81
C ALA A 11 31.90 -60.13 1.55
N TYR A 12 31.92 -61.22 0.77
CA TYR A 12 31.11 -61.33 -0.44
C TYR A 12 29.60 -61.28 -0.13
N LEU A 13 29.13 -61.97 0.91
CA LEU A 13 27.72 -61.95 1.30
C LEU A 13 27.31 -60.61 1.92
N LYS A 14 28.19 -59.96 2.70
CA LYS A 14 27.93 -58.62 3.25
C LYS A 14 27.71 -57.58 2.16
N ASN A 15 28.49 -57.65 1.09
CA ASN A 15 28.42 -56.70 -0.02
C ASN A 15 27.34 -57.06 -1.06
N ASN A 16 26.76 -58.28 -1.00
CA ASN A 16 25.76 -58.77 -1.94
C ASN A 16 24.57 -59.41 -1.19
N PRO A 17 23.68 -58.59 -0.58
CA PRO A 17 22.55 -59.09 0.22
C PRO A 17 21.58 -59.96 -0.59
N ASP A 18 21.47 -59.72 -1.90
CA ASP A 18 20.69 -60.52 -2.84
C ASP A 18 21.23 -61.96 -2.96
N VAL A 19 22.56 -62.13 -2.95
CA VAL A 19 23.20 -63.45 -2.98
C VAL A 19 23.05 -64.18 -1.64
N LEU A 20 23.11 -63.44 -0.51
CA LEU A 20 22.84 -64.01 0.81
C LEU A 20 21.44 -64.66 0.85
N GLN A 21 20.43 -63.97 0.33
CA GLN A 21 19.07 -64.51 0.23
C GLN A 21 19.00 -65.73 -0.71
N ALA A 22 19.66 -65.69 -1.86
CA ALA A 22 19.66 -66.81 -2.81
C ALA A 22 20.34 -68.08 -2.26
N VAL A 23 21.39 -67.93 -1.44
CA VAL A 23 22.06 -69.05 -0.74
C VAL A 23 21.18 -69.60 0.39
N LEU A 24 20.55 -68.74 1.20
CA LEU A 24 19.66 -69.16 2.28
C LEU A 24 18.42 -69.92 1.77
N ASN A 25 17.91 -69.54 0.59
CA ASN A 25 16.77 -70.18 -0.05
C ASN A 25 17.14 -71.46 -0.83
N GLY A 26 18.38 -71.92 -0.75
CA GLY A 26 18.85 -73.14 -1.42
C GLY A 26 19.03 -73.01 -2.93
N GLY A 27 18.93 -71.79 -3.49
CA GLY A 27 19.17 -71.53 -4.91
C GLY A 27 20.64 -71.71 -5.31
N PHE A 28 21.56 -71.54 -4.36
CA PHE A 28 22.99 -71.82 -4.52
C PHE A 28 23.54 -72.58 -3.31
N PRO A 29 24.42 -73.57 -3.51
CA PRO A 29 24.98 -74.36 -2.40
C PRO A 29 25.99 -73.58 -1.53
N SER A 30 26.51 -72.44 -2.00
CA SER A 30 27.35 -71.52 -1.21
C SER A 30 27.54 -70.17 -1.92
N ALA A 31 28.02 -69.15 -1.20
CA ALA A 31 28.44 -67.87 -1.77
C ALA A 31 29.53 -68.04 -2.84
N ARG A 32 30.47 -68.97 -2.60
CA ARG A 32 31.54 -69.33 -3.54
C ARG A 32 30.98 -69.88 -4.85
N ALA A 33 29.98 -70.75 -4.76
CA ALA A 33 29.33 -71.34 -5.95
C ALA A 33 28.62 -70.27 -6.79
N HIS A 34 27.95 -69.30 -6.16
CA HIS A 34 27.37 -68.17 -6.86
C HIS A 34 28.47 -67.32 -7.54
N PHE A 35 29.53 -66.99 -6.82
CA PHE A 35 30.61 -66.17 -7.35
C PHE A 35 31.29 -66.80 -8.58
N GLU A 36 31.57 -68.10 -8.54
CA GLU A 36 32.20 -68.81 -9.66
C GLU A 36 31.27 -68.96 -10.87
N GLN A 37 29.96 -69.07 -10.66
CA GLN A 37 28.99 -69.25 -11.75
C GLN A 37 28.56 -67.92 -12.38
N PHE A 38 28.35 -66.89 -11.56
CA PHE A 38 27.76 -65.60 -11.92
C PHE A 38 28.57 -64.41 -11.42
N GLY A 39 28.95 -64.37 -10.15
CA GLY A 39 29.52 -63.16 -9.53
C GLY A 39 30.78 -62.64 -10.21
N VAL A 40 31.68 -63.50 -10.66
CA VAL A 40 32.90 -63.08 -11.37
C VAL A 40 32.61 -62.52 -12.77
N LYS A 41 31.53 -62.99 -13.43
CA LYS A 41 31.07 -62.46 -14.73
C LYS A 41 30.33 -61.14 -14.58
N GLU A 42 29.69 -60.95 -13.44
CA GLU A 42 29.03 -59.70 -13.02
C GLU A 42 30.01 -58.71 -12.39
N LEU A 43 31.31 -59.04 -12.33
CA LEU A 43 32.37 -58.22 -11.73
C LEU A 43 32.13 -57.88 -10.25
N ARG A 44 31.40 -58.73 -9.52
CA ARG A 44 31.19 -58.58 -8.08
C ARG A 44 32.47 -58.88 -7.32
N ASN A 45 32.81 -58.04 -6.34
CA ASN A 45 34.08 -58.11 -5.64
C ASN A 45 34.18 -59.36 -4.74
N PRO A 46 35.23 -60.22 -4.89
CA PRO A 46 35.36 -61.50 -4.20
C PRO A 46 35.75 -61.38 -2.72
N ASN A 47 36.27 -60.23 -2.31
CA ASN A 47 36.63 -59.89 -0.93
C ASN A 47 36.67 -58.35 -0.78
N ALA A 48 37.02 -57.86 0.42
CA ALA A 48 37.03 -56.43 0.73
C ALA A 48 38.14 -55.62 0.04
N VAL A 49 39.16 -56.29 -0.53
CA VAL A 49 40.36 -55.63 -1.07
C VAL A 49 40.33 -55.58 -2.60
N VAL A 50 39.89 -56.65 -3.24
CA VAL A 50 39.91 -56.83 -4.70
C VAL A 50 38.66 -56.25 -5.34
N ASN A 51 38.84 -55.23 -6.20
CA ASN A 51 37.79 -54.65 -7.02
C ASN A 51 37.92 -55.13 -8.47
N LEU A 52 37.05 -56.05 -8.90
CA LEU A 52 37.15 -56.66 -10.23
C LEU A 52 36.83 -55.69 -11.36
N THR A 53 35.91 -54.75 -11.12
CA THR A 53 35.58 -53.71 -12.09
C THR A 53 36.79 -52.80 -12.34
N TYR A 54 37.46 -52.37 -11.28
CA TYR A 54 38.70 -51.59 -11.38
C TYR A 54 39.79 -52.35 -12.12
N ILE A 55 40.07 -53.60 -11.70
CA ILE A 55 41.12 -54.43 -12.32
C ILE A 55 40.86 -54.62 -13.81
N LEU A 56 39.61 -54.92 -14.20
CA LEU A 56 39.24 -55.10 -15.60
C LEU A 56 39.36 -53.79 -16.38
N THR A 57 38.96 -52.67 -15.79
CA THR A 57 39.01 -51.35 -16.44
C THR A 57 40.45 -50.94 -16.75
N GLU A 58 41.36 -51.11 -15.79
CA GLU A 58 42.76 -50.67 -15.93
C GLU A 58 43.64 -51.66 -16.71
N ASN A 59 43.22 -52.93 -16.85
CA ASN A 59 44.05 -53.99 -17.44
C ASN A 59 43.36 -54.79 -18.53
N ALA A 60 42.32 -54.22 -19.15
CA ALA A 60 41.40 -54.88 -20.08
C ALA A 60 42.10 -55.72 -21.15
N ASP A 61 43.12 -55.17 -21.81
CA ASP A 61 43.83 -55.83 -22.92
C ASP A 61 44.57 -57.10 -22.45
N THR A 62 45.23 -57.03 -21.29
CA THR A 62 46.00 -58.16 -20.74
C THR A 62 45.12 -59.25 -20.14
N VAL A 63 44.00 -58.86 -19.52
CA VAL A 63 42.98 -59.79 -19.02
C VAL A 63 42.31 -60.51 -20.19
N LEU A 64 41.92 -59.78 -21.23
CA LEU A 64 41.26 -60.33 -22.42
C LEU A 64 42.18 -61.30 -23.17
N ALA A 65 43.44 -60.93 -23.38
CA ALA A 65 44.43 -61.80 -24.03
C ALA A 65 44.63 -63.11 -23.24
N ALA A 66 44.72 -63.05 -21.91
CA ALA A 66 44.91 -64.22 -21.07
C ALA A 66 43.68 -65.15 -21.04
N ILE A 67 42.47 -64.60 -21.06
CA ILE A 67 41.24 -65.40 -21.13
C ILE A 67 41.12 -66.07 -22.53
N GLN A 68 41.42 -65.34 -23.61
CA GLN A 68 41.37 -65.87 -24.97
C GLN A 68 42.40 -66.97 -25.23
N SER A 69 43.60 -66.87 -24.64
CA SER A 69 44.63 -67.91 -24.74
C SER A 69 44.42 -69.09 -23.78
N GLY A 70 43.39 -69.04 -22.93
CA GLY A 70 43.13 -70.03 -21.88
C GLY A 70 44.12 -70.00 -20.71
N ALA A 71 44.92 -68.94 -20.58
CA ALA A 71 45.89 -68.76 -19.50
C ALA A 71 45.25 -68.31 -18.17
N ALA A 72 44.02 -67.78 -18.20
CA ALA A 72 43.20 -67.49 -17.03
C ALA A 72 41.73 -67.83 -17.30
N LYS A 73 41.00 -68.32 -16.29
CA LYS A 73 39.58 -68.69 -16.45
C LYS A 73 38.63 -67.48 -16.43
N ASP A 74 39.00 -66.43 -15.71
CA ASP A 74 38.25 -65.18 -15.54
C ASP A 74 39.16 -64.05 -15.02
N VAL A 75 38.62 -62.84 -14.85
CA VAL A 75 39.37 -61.67 -14.37
C VAL A 75 39.97 -61.86 -12.98
N PHE A 76 39.27 -62.57 -12.07
CA PHE A 76 39.76 -62.80 -10.72
C PHE A 76 40.92 -63.81 -10.71
N ASP A 77 40.81 -64.87 -11.48
CA ASP A 77 41.86 -65.88 -11.66
C ASP A 77 43.10 -65.30 -12.32
N TRP A 78 42.93 -64.43 -13.32
CA TRP A 78 44.02 -63.67 -13.91
C TRP A 78 44.71 -62.80 -12.87
N TYR A 79 43.93 -62.07 -12.06
CA TYR A 79 44.47 -61.17 -11.05
C TYR A 79 45.29 -61.91 -9.99
N VAL A 80 44.75 -63.01 -9.44
CA VAL A 80 45.43 -63.81 -8.42
C VAL A 80 46.70 -64.50 -8.96
N ASN A 81 46.67 -64.99 -10.19
CA ASN A 81 47.79 -65.76 -10.74
C ASN A 81 48.84 -64.92 -11.45
N THR A 82 48.46 -63.75 -11.99
CA THR A 82 49.29 -62.90 -12.85
C THR A 82 49.30 -61.44 -12.39
N GLY A 83 48.13 -60.83 -12.21
CA GLY A 83 48.01 -59.39 -11.89
C GLY A 83 48.79 -58.98 -10.64
N VAL A 84 48.51 -59.62 -9.50
CA VAL A 84 49.20 -59.32 -8.23
C VAL A 84 50.73 -59.51 -8.33
N LYS A 85 51.16 -60.55 -9.05
CA LYS A 85 52.57 -60.89 -9.26
C LYS A 85 53.31 -59.91 -10.16
N THR A 86 52.58 -59.19 -11.00
CA THR A 86 53.10 -58.15 -11.89
C THR A 86 52.91 -56.74 -11.32
N GLY A 87 52.39 -56.64 -10.08
CA GLY A 87 52.22 -55.36 -9.39
C GLY A 87 50.95 -54.61 -9.76
N VAL A 88 49.96 -55.26 -10.37
CA VAL A 88 48.66 -54.66 -10.67
C VAL A 88 47.91 -54.39 -9.37
N ALA A 89 47.46 -53.15 -9.18
CA ALA A 89 46.72 -52.74 -8.00
C ALA A 89 45.34 -53.42 -7.92
N PRO A 90 44.88 -53.85 -6.73
CA PRO A 90 43.58 -54.49 -6.55
C PRO A 90 42.40 -53.51 -6.62
N ASN A 91 42.64 -52.22 -6.40
CA ASN A 91 41.65 -51.16 -6.32
C ASN A 91 42.33 -49.79 -6.58
N ALA A 92 41.53 -48.72 -6.64
CA ALA A 92 42.01 -47.37 -6.93
C ALA A 92 42.91 -46.78 -5.82
N GLU A 93 42.71 -47.16 -4.55
CA GLU A 93 43.49 -46.66 -3.42
C GLU A 93 44.95 -47.12 -3.48
N LEU A 94 45.17 -48.36 -3.93
CA LEU A 94 46.51 -48.94 -4.10
C LEU A 94 47.11 -48.71 -5.49
N ALA A 95 46.46 -47.91 -6.35
CA ALA A 95 46.94 -47.61 -7.69
C ALA A 95 48.31 -46.92 -7.69
N THR A 96 48.58 -46.12 -6.66
CA THR A 96 49.80 -45.33 -6.51
C THR A 96 50.82 -45.97 -5.57
N PHE A 97 50.63 -47.24 -5.16
CA PHE A 97 51.50 -47.96 -4.23
C PHE A 97 52.98 -47.91 -4.67
N ASP A 98 53.83 -47.28 -3.86
CA ASP A 98 55.25 -47.14 -4.12
C ASP A 98 55.99 -48.44 -3.73
N SER A 99 56.08 -49.33 -4.71
CA SER A 99 56.80 -50.60 -4.58
C SER A 99 58.30 -50.41 -4.26
N ALA A 100 58.92 -49.33 -4.75
CA ALA A 100 60.35 -49.09 -4.53
C ALA A 100 60.62 -48.68 -3.09
N LYS A 101 59.80 -47.76 -2.57
CA LYS A 101 59.83 -47.36 -1.16
C LYS A 101 59.49 -48.52 -0.23
N TYR A 102 58.45 -49.30 -0.54
CA TYR A 102 58.08 -50.45 0.27
C TYR A 102 59.21 -51.49 0.40
N LEU A 103 59.96 -51.77 -0.69
CA LEU A 103 61.12 -52.67 -0.63
C LEU A 103 62.35 -52.05 0.05
N ALA A 104 62.53 -50.73 -0.05
CA ALA A 104 63.60 -50.03 0.64
C ALA A 104 63.39 -50.05 2.17
N ASP A 105 62.15 -49.88 2.60
CA ASP A 105 61.76 -49.89 4.02
C ASP A 105 61.71 -51.32 4.59
N ASN A 106 61.58 -52.35 3.73
CA ASN A 106 61.43 -53.76 4.12
C ASN A 106 62.49 -54.65 3.42
N LEU A 107 63.74 -54.58 3.89
CA LEU A 107 64.87 -55.27 3.25
C LEU A 107 64.75 -56.80 3.22
N ASP A 108 64.03 -57.39 4.18
CA ASP A 108 63.70 -58.82 4.22
C ASP A 108 62.74 -59.21 3.09
N VAL A 109 61.75 -58.37 2.83
CA VAL A 109 60.83 -58.51 1.69
C VAL A 109 61.58 -58.31 0.38
N LYS A 110 62.49 -57.33 0.31
CA LYS A 110 63.37 -57.13 -0.84
C LYS A 110 64.20 -58.37 -1.15
N ALA A 111 64.82 -58.99 -0.14
CA ALA A 111 65.57 -60.22 -0.33
C ALA A 111 64.67 -61.38 -0.80
N ALA A 112 63.44 -61.48 -0.29
CA ALA A 112 62.47 -62.49 -0.73
C ALA A 112 61.97 -62.27 -2.17
N VAL A 113 61.76 -61.01 -2.58
CA VAL A 113 61.41 -60.65 -3.96
C VAL A 113 62.59 -60.90 -4.92
N ASP A 114 63.81 -60.50 -4.54
CA ASP A 114 65.04 -60.74 -5.33
C ASP A 114 65.33 -62.24 -5.50
N ALA A 115 65.06 -63.04 -4.46
CA ALA A 115 65.15 -64.50 -4.50
C ALA A 115 63.98 -65.16 -5.26
N GLY A 116 63.01 -64.37 -5.73
CA GLY A 116 61.87 -64.82 -6.52
C GLY A 116 60.79 -65.57 -5.72
N VAL A 117 60.84 -65.51 -4.38
CA VAL A 117 59.83 -66.07 -3.45
C VAL A 117 58.51 -65.31 -3.60
N PHE A 118 58.57 -63.98 -3.71
CA PHE A 118 57.48 -63.12 -4.17
C PHE A 118 57.86 -62.50 -5.52
N LYS A 119 56.90 -62.28 -6.40
CA LYS A 119 57.12 -61.71 -7.74
C LYS A 119 56.99 -60.20 -7.77
N SER A 120 56.31 -59.60 -6.80
CA SER A 120 56.23 -58.15 -6.64
C SER A 120 56.22 -57.74 -5.16
N ALA A 121 56.56 -56.49 -4.89
CA ALA A 121 56.40 -55.87 -3.57
C ALA A 121 54.93 -55.87 -3.12
N LEU A 122 54.03 -55.60 -4.08
CA LEU A 122 52.58 -55.60 -3.86
C LEU A 122 52.06 -56.99 -3.48
N GLU A 123 52.61 -58.06 -4.05
CA GLU A 123 52.24 -59.43 -3.69
C GLU A 123 52.57 -59.73 -2.23
N HIS A 124 53.76 -59.36 -1.76
CA HIS A 124 54.08 -59.49 -0.34
C HIS A 124 53.17 -58.62 0.53
N TYR A 125 52.96 -57.37 0.14
CA TYR A 125 52.15 -56.43 0.91
C TYR A 125 50.71 -56.93 1.10
N LEU A 126 50.06 -57.38 0.03
CA LEU A 126 48.70 -57.91 0.08
C LEU A 126 48.61 -59.26 0.80
N ALA A 127 49.62 -60.12 0.69
CA ALA A 127 49.59 -61.44 1.32
C ALA A 127 49.98 -61.42 2.81
N TYR A 128 50.90 -60.53 3.20
CA TYR A 128 51.52 -60.52 4.53
C TYR A 128 51.66 -59.10 5.10
N GLY A 129 52.14 -58.13 4.31
CA GLY A 129 52.50 -56.81 4.79
C GLY A 129 51.40 -56.05 5.54
N ARG A 130 50.15 -56.10 5.05
CA ARG A 130 48.99 -55.48 5.73
C ARG A 130 48.70 -56.12 7.08
N ALA A 131 48.74 -57.45 7.16
CA ALA A 131 48.52 -58.18 8.41
C ALA A 131 49.67 -57.98 9.41
N GLU A 132 50.88 -57.73 8.91
CA GLU A 132 52.07 -57.42 9.70
C GLU A 132 52.18 -55.93 10.08
N SER A 133 51.20 -55.10 9.69
CA SER A 133 51.18 -53.65 9.93
C SER A 133 52.41 -52.91 9.34
N ARG A 134 52.91 -53.38 8.19
CA ARG A 134 54.01 -52.69 7.49
C ARG A 134 53.44 -51.49 6.73
N PRO A 135 53.90 -50.26 6.99
CA PRO A 135 53.36 -49.07 6.34
C PRO A 135 53.62 -49.12 4.83
N ALA A 136 52.63 -48.67 4.07
CA ALA A 136 52.70 -48.57 2.62
C ALA A 136 52.36 -47.14 2.22
N PHE A 137 53.12 -46.60 1.26
CA PHE A 137 52.99 -45.22 0.82
C PHE A 137 52.68 -45.18 -0.67
N SER A 138 52.02 -44.11 -1.09
CA SER A 138 51.87 -43.74 -2.48
C SER A 138 53.20 -43.18 -3.00
N THR A 139 53.29 -43.00 -4.32
CA THR A 139 54.39 -42.26 -4.95
C THR A 139 54.49 -40.78 -4.56
N ASP A 140 53.45 -40.17 -3.98
CA ASP A 140 53.48 -38.78 -3.49
C ASP A 140 53.83 -38.66 -1.99
N GLY A 141 54.07 -39.79 -1.34
CA GLY A 141 54.48 -39.86 0.06
C GLY A 141 53.32 -39.92 1.06
N THR A 142 52.07 -39.94 0.59
CA THR A 142 50.89 -40.22 1.45
C THR A 142 50.83 -41.71 1.80
N GLN A 143 50.37 -42.07 3.00
CA GLN A 143 50.20 -43.47 3.37
C GLN A 143 48.95 -44.02 2.66
N VAL A 144 49.08 -45.11 1.89
CA VAL A 144 47.98 -45.66 1.03
C VAL A 144 47.13 -46.73 1.74
N ASP A 145 47.33 -46.87 3.04
CA ASP A 145 46.57 -47.74 3.93
C ASP A 145 46.73 -47.19 5.35
N GLU A 146 45.81 -46.31 5.75
CA GLU A 146 45.69 -45.96 7.17
C GLU A 146 45.23 -47.22 7.91
N PRO A 147 45.87 -47.62 9.02
CA PRO A 147 45.38 -48.72 9.81
C PRO A 147 43.92 -48.42 10.22
N VAL A 148 43.06 -49.43 10.25
CA VAL A 148 41.72 -49.24 10.80
C VAL A 148 41.88 -48.97 12.30
N GLY A 149 41.61 -47.74 12.74
CA GLY A 149 41.60 -47.41 14.16
C GLY A 149 40.55 -48.21 14.90
N ASN A 150 40.78 -48.46 16.18
CA ASN A 150 39.90 -49.25 17.02
C ASN A 150 38.75 -48.41 17.57
N THR A 151 37.60 -49.04 17.76
CA THR A 151 36.59 -48.54 18.71
C THR A 151 36.81 -49.21 20.06
N ILE A 152 37.19 -48.43 21.07
CA ILE A 152 37.57 -48.90 22.40
C ILE A 152 36.50 -48.46 23.40
N ALA A 153 35.81 -49.42 24.04
CA ALA A 153 34.81 -49.11 25.05
C ALA A 153 35.44 -49.03 26.46
N LEU A 154 35.09 -47.98 27.19
CA LEU A 154 35.41 -47.83 28.60
C LEU A 154 34.56 -48.77 29.46
N THR A 155 35.07 -49.12 30.64
CA THR A 155 34.40 -50.01 31.58
C THR A 155 33.96 -49.24 32.82
N THR A 156 33.15 -49.85 33.68
CA THR A 156 32.78 -49.23 34.98
C THR A 156 33.91 -49.27 36.02
N GLY A 157 35.05 -49.89 35.67
CA GLY A 157 36.27 -49.95 36.49
C GLY A 157 37.17 -48.75 36.27
N THR A 158 38.42 -48.84 36.76
CA THR A 158 39.47 -47.89 36.38
C THR A 158 40.10 -48.34 35.08
N ASP A 159 40.07 -47.48 34.07
CA ASP A 159 40.59 -47.76 32.74
C ASP A 159 42.00 -47.17 32.55
N THR A 160 42.91 -47.93 31.93
CA THR A 160 44.22 -47.45 31.46
C THR A 160 44.38 -47.91 30.02
N LEU A 161 43.99 -47.05 29.09
CA LEU A 161 43.79 -47.39 27.69
C LEU A 161 44.72 -46.54 26.81
N THR A 162 45.33 -47.18 25.81
CA THR A 162 46.16 -46.51 24.81
C THR A 162 45.69 -46.95 23.43
N GLY A 163 45.42 -45.98 22.56
CA GLY A 163 45.07 -46.21 21.17
C GLY A 163 46.28 -46.62 20.33
N THR A 164 46.07 -46.69 19.04
CA THR A 164 47.04 -47.16 18.06
C THR A 164 47.77 -45.97 17.42
N ALA A 165 48.30 -46.16 16.21
CA ALA A 165 48.84 -45.08 15.40
C ALA A 165 47.85 -44.61 14.32
N ALA A 166 46.60 -45.06 14.40
CA ALA A 166 45.50 -44.72 13.50
C ALA A 166 44.42 -43.94 14.23
N ASN A 167 43.36 -43.54 13.52
CA ASN A 167 42.26 -42.76 14.10
C ASN A 167 41.35 -43.63 14.98
N ASP A 168 41.62 -43.69 16.28
CA ASP A 168 40.88 -44.47 17.25
C ASP A 168 39.63 -43.71 17.78
N THR A 169 38.63 -44.46 18.25
CA THR A 169 37.41 -43.94 18.88
C THR A 169 37.18 -44.57 20.25
N PHE A 170 37.28 -43.80 21.31
CA PHE A 170 36.94 -44.21 22.67
C PHE A 170 35.46 -43.93 22.94
N ILE A 171 34.73 -44.91 23.46
CA ILE A 171 33.30 -44.78 23.78
C ILE A 171 33.04 -45.02 25.27
N GLY A 172 32.30 -44.12 25.91
CA GLY A 172 31.95 -44.24 27.32
C GLY A 172 30.64 -43.54 27.68
N VAL A 173 30.23 -43.72 28.93
CA VAL A 173 29.01 -43.13 29.50
C VAL A 173 29.38 -42.21 30.65
N ALA A 174 28.79 -41.01 30.68
CA ALA A 174 28.99 -39.95 31.66
C ALA A 174 27.67 -39.51 32.33
N ASP A 175 27.13 -40.34 33.21
CA ASP A 175 25.84 -40.13 33.91
C ASP A 175 25.95 -39.42 35.28
N GLY A 176 27.16 -39.18 35.79
CA GLY A 176 27.38 -38.47 37.07
C GLY A 176 26.96 -39.28 38.31
N LYS A 177 26.83 -40.62 38.22
CA LYS A 177 26.55 -41.49 39.38
C LYS A 177 27.85 -42.13 39.85
N THR A 178 28.19 -41.95 41.12
CA THR A 178 29.25 -42.72 41.77
C THR A 178 28.71 -44.06 42.31
N PRO A 179 29.49 -45.16 42.27
CA PRO A 179 29.13 -46.41 42.93
C PRO A 179 28.94 -46.18 44.43
N GLY A 180 27.73 -46.35 44.97
CA GLY A 180 27.52 -46.16 46.41
C GLY A 180 26.12 -46.44 46.97
N ALA A 181 25.06 -46.39 46.17
CA ALA A 181 23.71 -46.73 46.63
C ALA A 181 23.32 -48.15 46.21
N VAL A 182 23.00 -49.00 47.19
CA VAL A 182 22.54 -50.38 46.97
C VAL A 182 21.23 -50.35 46.17
N GLY A 183 21.23 -50.92 44.96
CA GLY A 183 20.02 -51.08 44.13
C GLY A 183 19.94 -50.20 42.87
N GLN A 184 20.92 -49.34 42.58
CA GLN A 184 20.98 -48.61 41.32
C GLN A 184 21.95 -49.30 40.33
N MET A 185 21.54 -49.48 39.06
CA MET A 185 22.47 -49.93 38.01
C MET A 185 23.47 -48.80 37.72
N VAL A 186 24.77 -49.10 37.82
CA VAL A 186 25.85 -48.16 37.51
C VAL A 186 26.20 -48.30 36.04
N THR A 187 25.98 -47.24 35.26
CA THR A 187 26.28 -47.15 33.83
C THR A 187 27.47 -46.24 33.54
N GLN A 188 27.93 -45.43 34.50
CA GLN A 188 29.11 -44.56 34.37
C GLN A 188 30.38 -45.37 34.05
N THR A 189 31.00 -45.10 32.90
CA THR A 189 32.27 -45.71 32.50
C THR A 189 33.43 -44.72 32.36
N PHE A 190 33.15 -43.41 32.29
CA PHE A 190 34.19 -42.38 32.27
C PHE A 190 34.45 -41.81 33.67
N GLY A 191 35.34 -42.42 34.43
CA GLY A 191 35.63 -42.11 35.83
C GLY A 191 36.84 -41.20 36.04
N GLY A 192 36.90 -40.54 37.21
CA GLY A 192 38.01 -39.64 37.58
C GLY A 192 39.35 -40.33 37.86
N LEU A 193 39.45 -41.66 37.72
CA LEU A 193 40.69 -42.41 37.86
C LEU A 193 41.23 -42.92 36.51
N ASP A 194 40.51 -42.68 35.41
CA ASP A 194 40.88 -43.23 34.11
C ASP A 194 42.09 -42.50 33.52
N VAL A 195 42.89 -43.25 32.78
CA VAL A 195 44.07 -42.78 32.04
C VAL A 195 43.92 -43.21 30.59
N ILE A 196 43.76 -42.24 29.70
CA ILE A 196 43.43 -42.47 28.29
C ILE A 196 44.45 -41.73 27.42
N ASP A 197 45.03 -42.44 26.47
CA ASP A 197 45.97 -41.91 25.49
C ASP A 197 45.53 -42.33 24.09
N GLY A 198 45.21 -41.39 23.19
CA GLY A 198 44.82 -41.74 21.83
C GLY A 198 45.95 -42.36 21.01
N GLY A 199 47.21 -42.00 21.31
CA GLY A 199 48.36 -42.42 20.52
C GLY A 199 48.65 -41.45 19.38
N ALA A 200 48.93 -41.97 18.20
CA ALA A 200 49.10 -41.14 17.01
C ALA A 200 47.89 -41.29 16.11
N GLY A 201 47.54 -40.26 15.33
CA GLY A 201 46.31 -40.26 14.55
C GLY A 201 45.46 -39.05 14.91
N THR A 202 44.20 -39.06 14.48
CA THR A 202 43.18 -38.13 14.91
C THR A 202 42.14 -38.92 15.70
N ASP A 203 42.23 -38.84 17.01
CA ASP A 203 41.50 -39.69 17.93
C ASP A 203 40.25 -38.99 18.48
N THR A 204 39.20 -39.78 18.70
CA THR A 204 37.89 -39.28 19.15
C THR A 204 37.49 -39.91 20.47
N MET A 205 37.13 -39.10 21.46
CA MET A 205 36.40 -39.53 22.64
C MET A 205 34.91 -39.23 22.45
N ARG A 206 34.04 -40.23 22.57
CA ARG A 206 32.58 -40.08 22.52
C ARG A 206 31.94 -40.51 23.84
N LEU A 207 31.27 -39.58 24.50
CA LEU A 207 30.59 -39.81 25.77
C LEU A 207 29.09 -39.61 25.62
N THR A 208 28.32 -40.60 26.06
CA THR A 208 26.85 -40.52 26.09
C THR A 208 26.35 -40.32 27.53
N ASN A 209 25.13 -39.79 27.65
CA ASN A 209 24.45 -39.61 28.93
C ASN A 209 22.95 -39.90 28.77
N GLU A 210 22.45 -40.82 29.59
CA GLU A 210 21.03 -41.23 29.58
C GLU A 210 20.31 -40.84 30.88
N VAL A 211 21.05 -40.65 31.98
CA VAL A 211 20.48 -40.32 33.28
C VAL A 211 21.28 -39.20 33.93
N GLY A 212 20.61 -38.21 34.52
CA GLY A 212 21.17 -37.12 35.33
C GLY A 212 22.25 -36.27 34.64
N ALA A 213 22.73 -35.22 35.29
CA ALA A 213 23.67 -34.29 34.67
C ALA A 213 24.98 -34.98 34.24
N MET A 214 25.43 -34.72 33.01
CA MET A 214 26.74 -35.14 32.52
C MET A 214 27.80 -34.21 33.11
N THR A 215 28.64 -34.71 34.01
CA THR A 215 29.77 -33.95 34.57
C THR A 215 31.07 -34.71 34.35
N LEU A 216 31.98 -34.15 33.55
CA LEU A 216 33.29 -34.76 33.32
C LEU A 216 34.17 -34.56 34.55
N ALA A 217 34.79 -35.64 35.04
CA ALA A 217 35.66 -35.57 36.20
C ALA A 217 36.98 -34.87 35.85
N THR A 218 37.37 -33.84 36.61
CA THR A 218 38.61 -33.07 36.37
C THR A 218 39.89 -33.79 36.76
N SER A 219 39.80 -34.93 37.48
CA SER A 219 40.94 -35.74 37.88
C SER A 219 41.36 -36.80 36.85
N VAL A 220 40.59 -36.97 35.77
CA VAL A 220 40.90 -37.90 34.68
C VAL A 220 42.15 -37.44 33.91
N THR A 221 42.98 -38.38 33.45
CA THR A 221 44.13 -38.06 32.60
C THR A 221 43.81 -38.46 31.16
N VAL A 222 43.69 -37.47 30.27
CA VAL A 222 43.44 -37.69 28.84
C VAL A 222 44.51 -36.96 28.02
N LYS A 223 45.18 -37.68 27.12
CA LYS A 223 46.16 -37.12 26.19
C LYS A 223 45.98 -37.69 24.78
N SER A 224 46.45 -36.93 23.78
CA SER A 224 46.40 -37.32 22.36
C SER A 224 44.99 -37.66 21.88
N ILE A 225 43.97 -36.96 22.40
CA ILE A 225 42.59 -37.06 21.91
C ILE A 225 42.24 -35.72 21.29
N GLU A 226 42.10 -35.66 19.97
CA GLU A 226 41.87 -34.41 19.23
C GLU A 226 40.39 -33.99 19.24
N LYS A 227 39.46 -34.95 19.34
CA LYS A 227 38.02 -34.70 19.26
C LYS A 227 37.26 -35.24 20.46
N LEU A 228 36.37 -34.43 21.02
CA LEU A 228 35.42 -34.83 22.06
C LEU A 228 33.98 -34.66 21.56
N ASP A 229 33.21 -35.75 21.53
CA ASP A 229 31.77 -35.76 21.25
C ASP A 229 31.01 -36.03 22.55
N LEU A 230 30.13 -35.12 22.95
CA LEU A 230 29.24 -35.26 24.09
C LEU A 230 27.79 -35.34 23.60
N ILE A 231 27.09 -36.42 23.94
CA ILE A 231 25.72 -36.67 23.49
C ILE A 231 24.84 -36.87 24.72
N SER A 232 23.85 -36.01 24.93
CA SER A 232 22.85 -36.17 26.00
C SER A 232 21.47 -35.81 25.46
N ALA A 233 20.46 -36.62 25.77
CA ALA A 233 19.10 -36.36 25.29
C ALA A 233 18.35 -35.30 26.12
N GLN A 234 18.63 -35.18 27.42
CA GLN A 234 17.72 -34.51 28.38
C GLN A 234 18.40 -33.79 29.56
N ASN A 235 19.73 -33.88 29.71
CA ASN A 235 20.36 -33.48 30.97
C ASN A 235 21.43 -32.40 30.76
N ALA A 236 21.60 -31.56 31.78
CA ALA A 236 22.64 -30.54 31.80
C ALA A 236 24.04 -31.16 31.60
N ILE A 237 24.89 -30.47 30.84
CA ILE A 237 26.26 -30.89 30.52
C ILE A 237 27.24 -29.91 31.14
N THR A 238 28.20 -30.41 31.91
CA THR A 238 29.34 -29.68 32.44
C THR A 238 30.62 -30.42 32.08
N ALA A 239 31.33 -29.92 31.07
CA ALA A 239 32.54 -30.50 30.53
C ALA A 239 33.75 -29.61 30.83
N ASP A 240 34.51 -29.94 31.87
CA ASP A 240 35.81 -29.33 32.13
C ASP A 240 36.92 -30.21 31.54
N VAL A 241 37.46 -29.77 30.41
CA VAL A 241 38.55 -30.44 29.67
C VAL A 241 39.88 -29.70 29.83
N SER A 242 40.00 -28.83 30.85
CA SER A 242 41.20 -28.04 31.07
C SER A 242 42.46 -28.85 31.42
N GLY A 243 42.30 -30.12 31.80
CA GLY A 243 43.40 -31.05 32.03
C GLY A 243 43.81 -31.90 30.81
N TRP A 244 43.10 -31.79 29.69
CA TRP A 244 43.32 -32.67 28.52
C TRP A 244 44.42 -32.12 27.61
N GLU A 245 45.33 -32.98 27.18
CA GLU A 245 46.43 -32.61 26.28
C GLU A 245 46.15 -33.08 24.84
N GLY A 246 46.33 -32.19 23.86
CA GLY A 246 46.16 -32.52 22.43
C GLY A 246 44.75 -32.30 21.86
N LEU A 247 43.79 -31.91 22.69
CA LEU A 247 42.41 -31.62 22.26
C LEU A 247 42.35 -30.46 21.26
N GLN A 248 41.45 -30.55 20.29
CA GLN A 248 41.25 -29.53 19.25
C GLN A 248 39.79 -29.11 19.16
N THR A 249 38.86 -30.07 19.19
CA THR A 249 37.43 -29.80 19.00
C THR A 249 36.56 -30.44 20.07
N VAL A 250 35.57 -29.70 20.57
CA VAL A 250 34.48 -30.26 21.41
C VAL A 250 33.16 -30.09 20.68
N THR A 251 32.39 -31.16 20.56
CA THR A 251 31.03 -31.18 20.01
C THR A 251 30.07 -31.61 21.10
N VAL A 252 28.97 -30.88 21.26
CA VAL A 252 27.88 -31.17 22.19
C VAL A 252 26.58 -31.29 21.41
N ASP A 253 25.87 -32.40 21.58
CA ASP A 253 24.57 -32.66 20.93
C ASP A 253 23.49 -32.90 22.01
N GLN A 254 22.54 -31.96 22.13
CA GLN A 254 21.36 -31.98 23.02
C GLN A 254 20.02 -31.72 22.29
N LYS A 255 19.68 -32.54 21.28
CA LYS A 255 18.54 -32.28 20.37
C LYS A 255 17.11 -32.51 20.91
N ASP A 256 16.90 -33.30 21.98
CA ASP A 256 15.54 -33.75 22.35
C ASP A 256 14.90 -33.00 23.54
N ALA A 257 15.69 -32.61 24.55
CA ALA A 257 15.27 -31.75 25.67
C ALA A 257 16.49 -30.99 26.22
N ALA A 258 16.72 -29.81 25.64
CA ALA A 258 17.83 -28.95 25.96
C ALA A 258 17.83 -28.48 27.44
N GLU A 259 18.95 -28.71 28.12
CA GLU A 259 19.27 -28.14 29.44
C GLU A 259 20.54 -27.29 29.37
N ALA A 260 21.03 -26.76 30.50
CA ALA A 260 22.24 -25.92 30.51
C ALA A 260 23.49 -26.69 30.03
N VAL A 261 24.29 -26.05 29.16
CA VAL A 261 25.58 -26.55 28.66
C VAL A 261 26.70 -25.65 29.16
N ALA A 262 27.72 -26.22 29.79
CA ALA A 262 28.93 -25.54 30.20
C ALA A 262 30.17 -26.32 29.74
N VAL A 263 31.04 -25.69 28.96
CA VAL A 263 32.31 -26.25 28.45
C VAL A 263 33.46 -25.37 28.92
N THR A 264 34.46 -25.93 29.59
CA THR A 264 35.67 -25.23 30.04
C THR A 264 36.91 -25.84 29.40
N THR A 265 37.63 -25.06 28.58
CA THR A 265 38.75 -25.53 27.75
C THR A 265 40.12 -25.05 28.23
N LYS A 266 40.22 -23.82 28.76
CA LYS A 266 41.46 -23.19 29.28
C LYS A 266 42.71 -23.34 28.37
N GLY A 267 42.55 -23.18 27.06
CA GLY A 267 43.62 -23.24 26.07
C GLY A 267 43.79 -24.58 25.36
N ASN A 268 42.93 -25.56 25.65
CA ASN A 268 43.05 -26.91 25.10
C ASN A 268 42.08 -27.21 23.95
N ALA A 269 41.26 -26.28 23.50
CA ALA A 269 40.42 -26.51 22.32
C ALA A 269 40.43 -25.28 21.43
N THR A 270 40.47 -25.52 20.12
CA THR A 270 40.44 -24.48 19.09
C THR A 270 39.02 -24.17 18.62
N SER A 271 38.11 -25.13 18.74
CA SER A 271 36.70 -24.92 18.44
C SER A 271 35.73 -25.69 19.33
N VAL A 272 34.56 -25.11 19.58
CA VAL A 272 33.45 -25.75 20.27
C VAL A 272 32.17 -25.63 19.44
N THR A 273 31.46 -26.74 19.25
CA THR A 273 30.15 -26.78 18.61
C THR A 273 29.12 -27.28 19.62
N VAL A 274 28.00 -26.58 19.75
CA VAL A 274 26.90 -26.96 20.65
C VAL A 274 25.58 -26.95 19.86
N THR A 275 24.83 -28.05 19.89
CA THR A 275 23.45 -28.11 19.43
C THR A 275 22.52 -28.28 20.62
N GLY A 276 21.52 -27.42 20.74
CA GLY A 276 20.63 -27.30 21.88
C GLY A 276 21.21 -26.49 23.04
N GLY A 277 20.39 -26.31 24.07
CA GLY A 277 20.77 -25.75 25.37
C GLY A 277 19.86 -24.61 25.83
N THR A 278 19.51 -24.57 27.12
CA THR A 278 18.78 -23.42 27.71
C THR A 278 19.70 -22.25 28.03
N THR A 279 20.95 -22.55 28.34
CA THR A 279 22.06 -21.59 28.40
C THR A 279 23.30 -22.32 27.91
N VAL A 280 24.16 -21.63 27.17
CA VAL A 280 25.42 -22.20 26.67
C VAL A 280 26.55 -21.35 27.21
N THR A 281 27.48 -21.93 27.97
CA THR A 281 28.66 -21.24 28.49
C THR A 281 29.92 -21.94 28.01
N VAL A 282 30.77 -21.25 27.26
CA VAL A 282 32.06 -21.75 26.79
C VAL A 282 33.16 -20.88 27.36
N THR A 283 33.98 -21.43 28.25
CA THR A 283 35.03 -20.70 28.97
C THR A 283 36.41 -21.19 28.57
N ASP A 284 37.18 -20.31 27.93
CA ASP A 284 38.57 -20.51 27.53
C ASP A 284 39.53 -19.61 28.33
N SER A 285 39.19 -19.21 29.55
CA SER A 285 40.04 -18.30 30.34
C SER A 285 41.28 -19.00 30.91
N GLY A 286 42.33 -19.12 30.09
CA GLY A 286 43.63 -19.67 30.48
C GLY A 286 44.50 -18.68 31.27
N ALA A 287 45.69 -19.12 31.71
CA ALA A 287 46.72 -18.18 32.17
C ALA A 287 47.14 -17.27 31.01
N ALA A 288 47.62 -16.04 31.30
CA ALA A 288 47.92 -15.03 30.28
C ALA A 288 48.62 -15.61 29.02
N LYS A 289 47.99 -15.42 27.85
CA LYS A 289 48.43 -15.87 26.51
C LYS A 289 48.28 -17.37 26.21
N LYS A 290 47.34 -18.08 26.85
CA LYS A 290 47.06 -19.50 26.55
C LYS A 290 45.72 -19.77 25.86
N ASP A 291 44.84 -18.79 25.72
CA ASP A 291 43.56 -18.98 25.03
C ASP A 291 43.80 -19.47 23.59
N ALA A 292 43.07 -20.52 23.22
CA ALA A 292 43.19 -21.22 21.94
C ALA A 292 41.85 -21.27 21.18
N LEU A 293 40.73 -20.98 21.87
CA LEU A 293 39.38 -21.09 21.34
C LEU A 293 39.09 -19.98 20.32
N ALA A 294 39.37 -20.28 19.06
CA ALA A 294 39.20 -19.33 17.96
C ALA A 294 37.79 -19.36 17.36
N ALA A 295 37.05 -20.48 17.49
CA ALA A 295 35.74 -20.65 16.86
C ALA A 295 34.70 -21.28 17.80
N VAL A 296 33.49 -20.72 17.85
CA VAL A 296 32.34 -21.31 18.54
C VAL A 296 31.14 -21.36 17.60
N THR A 297 30.47 -22.50 17.53
CA THR A 297 29.20 -22.67 16.83
C THR A 297 28.13 -23.08 17.82
N VAL A 298 26.99 -22.38 17.84
CA VAL A 298 25.83 -22.73 18.64
C VAL A 298 24.61 -22.81 17.74
N GLN A 299 23.86 -23.89 17.87
CA GLN A 299 22.65 -24.17 17.13
C GLN A 299 21.52 -24.49 18.10
N ASP A 300 20.31 -24.00 17.84
CA ASP A 300 19.07 -24.30 18.59
C ASP A 300 19.14 -23.97 20.10
N ALA A 301 19.95 -22.98 20.49
CA ALA A 301 20.01 -22.53 21.87
C ALA A 301 18.84 -21.60 22.20
N THR A 302 18.05 -21.99 23.21
CA THR A 302 16.82 -21.26 23.60
C THR A 302 17.07 -20.08 24.54
N GLY A 303 18.26 -19.98 25.12
CA GLY A 303 18.66 -18.86 25.97
C GLY A 303 20.10 -18.42 25.72
N LEU A 304 20.62 -17.58 26.62
CA LEU A 304 21.85 -16.83 26.36
C LEU A 304 23.07 -17.74 26.16
N THR A 305 23.84 -17.47 25.11
CA THR A 305 25.19 -18.00 24.89
C THR A 305 26.24 -17.07 25.50
N THR A 306 27.18 -17.58 26.29
CA THR A 306 28.32 -16.83 26.84
C THR A 306 29.61 -17.49 26.41
N VAL A 307 30.52 -16.72 25.81
CA VAL A 307 31.83 -17.19 25.37
C VAL A 307 32.90 -16.32 25.99
N ALA A 308 33.89 -16.91 26.65
CA ALA A 308 35.04 -16.19 27.19
C ALA A 308 36.33 -16.69 26.52
N SER A 309 36.92 -15.88 25.65
CA SER A 309 38.22 -16.17 25.01
C SER A 309 38.81 -14.91 24.39
N ASP A 310 40.09 -14.66 24.63
CA ASP A 310 40.82 -13.52 24.07
C ASP A 310 41.12 -13.65 22.57
N VAL A 311 41.07 -14.88 22.03
CA VAL A 311 41.44 -15.20 20.63
C VAL A 311 40.24 -15.55 19.74
N LEU A 312 39.01 -15.40 20.23
CA LEU A 312 37.80 -15.72 19.47
C LEU A 312 37.67 -14.85 18.22
N THR A 313 37.79 -15.48 17.05
CA THR A 313 37.66 -14.80 15.74
C THR A 313 36.42 -15.23 14.99
N LYS A 314 35.79 -16.36 15.34
CA LYS A 314 34.57 -16.84 14.69
C LYS A 314 33.49 -17.22 15.71
N LEU A 315 32.29 -16.71 15.50
CA LEU A 315 31.08 -17.13 16.21
C LEU A 315 30.00 -17.45 15.19
N THR A 316 29.37 -18.61 15.28
CA THR A 316 28.24 -18.99 14.44
C THR A 316 27.02 -19.28 15.32
N LEU A 317 25.90 -18.62 15.02
CA LEU A 317 24.63 -18.82 15.70
C LEU A 317 23.58 -19.26 14.67
N VAL A 318 22.90 -20.37 14.95
CA VAL A 318 21.83 -20.92 14.11
C VAL A 318 20.61 -21.11 14.99
N GLU A 319 19.46 -20.51 14.62
CA GLU A 319 18.19 -20.61 15.36
C GLU A 319 18.35 -20.39 16.88
N SER A 320 19.22 -19.45 17.28
CA SER A 320 19.66 -19.25 18.66
C SER A 320 19.26 -17.86 19.18
N ASP A 321 17.97 -17.65 19.37
CA ASP A 321 17.33 -16.35 19.65
C ASP A 321 17.68 -15.74 21.02
N GLY A 322 18.29 -16.52 21.92
CA GLY A 322 18.79 -16.04 23.21
C GLY A 322 19.95 -15.03 23.11
N GLY A 323 20.54 -14.89 21.93
CA GLY A 323 21.69 -14.01 21.70
C GLY A 323 23.01 -14.55 22.27
N ALA A 324 24.04 -13.71 22.29
CA ALA A 324 25.36 -14.10 22.75
C ALA A 324 26.11 -12.98 23.48
N THR A 325 26.97 -13.33 24.43
CA THR A 325 27.91 -12.42 25.09
C THR A 325 29.32 -12.97 24.98
N VAL A 326 30.20 -12.23 24.32
CA VAL A 326 31.62 -12.52 24.19
C VAL A 326 32.40 -11.67 25.19
N THR A 327 33.19 -12.33 26.05
CA THR A 327 34.15 -11.69 26.95
C THR A 327 35.56 -11.96 26.44
N ALA A 328 36.25 -10.92 26.00
CA ALA A 328 37.63 -10.98 25.53
C ALA A 328 38.43 -9.82 26.16
N ALA A 329 39.74 -9.97 26.28
CA ALA A 329 40.64 -8.90 26.68
C ALA A 329 40.70 -7.79 25.62
N ALA A 330 40.98 -6.57 26.08
CA ALA A 330 41.13 -5.41 25.21
C ALA A 330 42.28 -5.61 24.20
N GLY A 331 41.99 -5.45 22.91
CA GLY A 331 42.96 -5.59 21.83
C GLY A 331 42.33 -5.39 20.45
N THR A 332 43.15 -5.24 19.42
CA THR A 332 42.66 -5.21 18.03
C THR A 332 42.24 -6.60 17.61
N ARG A 333 40.96 -6.77 17.30
CA ARG A 333 40.35 -8.03 16.86
C ARG A 333 39.15 -7.75 15.96
N THR A 334 38.96 -8.62 14.97
CA THR A 334 37.73 -8.70 14.16
C THR A 334 37.01 -9.99 14.51
N LEU A 335 35.72 -9.90 14.85
CA LEU A 335 34.86 -11.06 15.01
C LEU A 335 34.14 -11.35 13.69
N ASP A 336 34.27 -12.56 13.17
CA ASP A 336 33.45 -13.09 12.07
C ASP A 336 32.23 -13.81 12.68
N LEU A 337 31.10 -13.12 12.68
CA LEU A 337 29.82 -13.56 13.17
C LEU A 337 29.00 -14.12 12.00
N THR A 338 28.63 -15.40 12.04
CA THR A 338 27.66 -16.00 11.13
C THR A 338 26.32 -16.15 11.85
N VAL A 339 25.23 -15.71 11.21
CA VAL A 339 23.86 -15.87 11.70
C VAL A 339 23.01 -16.60 10.66
N ASN A 340 22.08 -17.43 11.13
CA ASN A 340 21.17 -18.22 10.30
C ASN A 340 19.85 -18.42 11.06
N GLY A 341 18.75 -17.86 10.54
CA GLY A 341 17.41 -18.07 11.11
C GLY A 341 17.19 -17.50 12.52
N LEU A 342 17.91 -16.44 12.91
CA LEU A 342 17.65 -15.77 14.20
C LEU A 342 16.44 -14.85 14.06
N THR A 343 15.56 -14.81 15.06
CA THR A 343 14.38 -13.92 15.10
C THR A 343 14.45 -12.87 16.20
N ALA A 344 15.41 -13.01 17.12
CA ALA A 344 15.69 -12.06 18.18
C ALA A 344 17.13 -12.22 18.73
N GLY A 345 17.47 -11.42 19.74
CA GLY A 345 18.64 -11.63 20.57
C GLY A 345 19.65 -10.49 20.52
N THR A 346 20.35 -10.27 21.63
CA THR A 346 21.46 -9.30 21.70
C THR A 346 22.79 -10.03 21.62
N ILE A 347 23.64 -9.62 20.69
CA ILE A 347 24.99 -10.15 20.49
C ILE A 347 25.98 -9.08 20.94
N THR A 348 26.66 -9.35 22.05
CA THR A 348 27.56 -8.40 22.73
C THR A 348 29.00 -8.82 22.58
N ASP A 349 29.84 -7.92 22.07
CA ASP A 349 31.29 -8.01 22.10
C ASP A 349 31.87 -6.60 22.22
N ALA A 350 31.96 -6.11 23.47
CA ALA A 350 32.33 -4.73 23.74
C ALA A 350 33.79 -4.39 23.39
N GLU A 351 34.63 -5.41 23.16
CA GLU A 351 36.07 -5.26 22.94
C GLU A 351 36.48 -5.46 21.47
N ALA A 352 35.64 -6.07 20.63
CA ALA A 352 35.90 -6.19 19.19
C ALA A 352 36.08 -4.80 18.54
N THR A 353 37.17 -4.66 17.78
CA THR A 353 37.47 -3.43 17.03
C THR A 353 36.95 -3.45 15.59
N GLY A 354 36.53 -4.62 15.11
CA GLY A 354 35.82 -4.82 13.86
C GLY A 354 34.85 -6.00 13.96
N LEU A 355 33.83 -5.99 13.14
CA LEU A 355 32.82 -7.05 13.07
C LEU A 355 32.52 -7.36 11.61
N LYS A 356 32.47 -8.65 11.25
CA LYS A 356 31.91 -9.13 10.00
C LYS A 356 30.69 -9.97 10.32
N VAL A 357 29.53 -9.61 9.79
CA VAL A 357 28.25 -10.29 10.03
C VAL A 357 27.79 -10.93 8.74
N THR A 358 27.76 -12.26 8.70
CA THR A 358 27.37 -13.04 7.53
C THR A 358 26.04 -13.72 7.79
N ALA A 359 24.99 -13.35 7.05
CA ALA A 359 23.67 -14.00 7.10
C ALA A 359 23.53 -15.05 6.00
N THR A 360 23.28 -16.30 6.37
CA THR A 360 23.22 -17.45 5.44
C THR A 360 22.17 -18.46 5.87
N GLY A 361 21.66 -19.27 4.94
CA GLY A 361 20.66 -20.29 5.25
C GLY A 361 19.26 -19.69 5.21
N ASP A 362 18.84 -19.12 6.33
CA ASP A 362 17.58 -18.41 6.50
C ASP A 362 17.80 -16.96 6.95
N ALA A 363 16.85 -16.09 6.60
CA ALA A 363 16.84 -14.69 7.00
C ALA A 363 16.96 -14.54 8.52
N SER A 364 17.69 -13.51 8.96
CA SER A 364 17.87 -13.22 10.39
C SER A 364 17.34 -11.83 10.73
N GLU A 365 16.41 -11.74 11.68
CA GLU A 365 15.68 -10.53 12.02
C GLU A 365 15.69 -10.26 13.53
N GLY A 366 15.44 -9.01 13.93
CA GLY A 366 15.28 -8.66 15.35
C GLY A 366 16.56 -8.73 16.19
N ILE A 367 17.74 -8.80 15.56
CA ILE A 367 19.04 -8.88 16.24
C ILE A 367 19.47 -7.49 16.75
N THR A 368 20.08 -7.42 17.93
CA THR A 368 20.80 -6.23 18.40
C THR A 368 22.30 -6.52 18.50
N LEU A 369 23.15 -5.69 17.90
CA LEU A 369 24.60 -5.76 17.99
C LEU A 369 25.13 -4.73 19.00
N ALA A 370 25.77 -5.20 20.06
CA ALA A 370 26.41 -4.36 21.06
C ALA A 370 27.95 -4.46 20.95
N ALA A 371 28.53 -3.73 20.00
CA ALA A 371 29.95 -3.73 19.67
C ALA A 371 30.58 -2.33 19.74
N ALA A 372 30.57 -1.71 20.92
CA ALA A 372 30.86 -0.28 21.10
C ALA A 372 32.27 0.19 20.66
N LYS A 373 33.22 -0.72 20.48
CA LYS A 373 34.58 -0.42 20.00
C LYS A 373 34.79 -0.73 18.51
N ALA A 374 33.79 -1.30 17.83
CA ALA A 374 33.89 -1.64 16.42
C ALA A 374 34.01 -0.36 15.58
N LYS A 375 35.12 -0.20 14.87
CA LYS A 375 35.34 0.89 13.92
C LYS A 375 34.93 0.52 12.50
N ALA A 376 34.73 -0.76 12.25
CA ALA A 376 34.26 -1.31 10.98
C ALA A 376 33.22 -2.41 11.24
N ILE A 377 32.10 -2.35 10.53
CA ILE A 377 31.10 -3.44 10.46
C ILE A 377 30.90 -3.80 8.98
N GLU A 378 31.17 -5.04 8.63
CA GLU A 378 30.94 -5.59 7.29
C GLU A 378 29.73 -6.53 7.33
N PHE A 379 28.71 -6.28 6.52
CA PHE A 379 27.60 -7.21 6.31
C PHE A 379 27.84 -8.04 5.05
N ALA A 380 27.63 -9.34 5.11
CA ALA A 380 27.82 -10.26 4.01
C ALA A 380 26.75 -11.36 4.02
N GLY A 381 26.78 -12.22 2.99
CA GLY A 381 25.92 -13.41 2.92
C GLY A 381 24.82 -13.31 1.87
N SER A 382 24.04 -14.39 1.76
CA SER A 382 23.00 -14.56 0.75
C SER A 382 21.60 -14.25 1.25
N GLU A 383 21.40 -14.18 2.56
CA GLU A 383 20.08 -13.98 3.18
C GLU A 383 19.95 -12.58 3.77
N SER A 384 18.71 -12.08 3.83
CA SER A 384 18.43 -10.76 4.38
C SER A 384 18.71 -10.72 5.88
N ILE A 385 19.20 -9.57 6.36
CA ILE A 385 19.45 -9.33 7.77
C ILE A 385 18.79 -8.04 8.24
N SER A 386 18.08 -8.10 9.37
CA SER A 386 17.52 -6.94 10.07
C SER A 386 18.13 -6.81 11.46
N VAL A 387 18.78 -5.67 11.71
CA VAL A 387 19.64 -5.50 12.88
C VAL A 387 19.61 -4.09 13.45
N ASP A 388 19.63 -4.00 14.78
CA ASP A 388 19.84 -2.77 15.54
C ASP A 388 21.32 -2.68 15.96
N ILE A 389 22.02 -1.61 15.57
CA ILE A 389 23.42 -1.35 15.96
C ILE A 389 23.55 -0.29 17.07
N GLY A 390 22.42 0.12 17.67
CA GLY A 390 22.35 1.12 18.74
C GLY A 390 22.45 2.58 18.27
N ASN A 391 22.24 3.50 19.20
CA ASN A 391 22.30 4.96 18.96
C ASN A 391 23.70 5.55 19.23
N ALA A 392 23.80 6.88 19.28
CA ALA A 392 25.06 7.61 19.38
C ALA A 392 25.99 7.25 20.54
N ALA A 393 25.45 6.72 21.64
CA ALA A 393 26.29 6.27 22.76
C ALA A 393 26.90 4.87 22.51
N ALA A 394 26.35 4.12 21.55
CA ALA A 394 26.72 2.75 21.23
C ALA A 394 27.59 2.64 19.96
N GLN A 395 27.49 3.58 19.02
CA GLN A 395 28.30 3.59 17.80
C GLN A 395 29.68 4.21 18.05
N ALA A 396 30.73 3.61 17.47
CA ALA A 396 32.07 4.18 17.58
C ALA A 396 32.23 5.41 16.68
N ALA A 397 33.01 6.40 17.13
CA ALA A 397 33.30 7.59 16.33
C ALA A 397 33.96 7.22 14.98
N ASN A 398 33.47 7.78 13.89
CA ASN A 398 33.82 7.47 12.50
C ASN A 398 33.70 5.98 12.13
N LEU A 399 32.67 5.30 12.65
CA LEU A 399 32.34 3.94 12.24
C LEU A 399 32.13 3.86 10.72
N VAL A 400 32.74 2.85 10.10
CA VAL A 400 32.57 2.51 8.69
C VAL A 400 31.73 1.25 8.56
N ILE A 401 30.62 1.34 7.83
CA ILE A 401 29.75 0.20 7.54
C ILE A 401 29.81 -0.10 6.04
N THR A 402 30.01 -1.37 5.69
CA THR A 402 30.02 -1.84 4.30
C THR A 402 29.13 -3.07 4.17
N SER A 403 28.37 -3.18 3.08
CA SER A 403 27.57 -4.36 2.76
C SER A 403 28.04 -5.00 1.46
N SER A 404 28.30 -6.30 1.50
CA SER A 404 28.38 -7.17 0.33
C SER A 404 27.26 -8.22 0.35
N ASN A 405 26.24 -8.03 1.20
CA ASN A 405 25.10 -8.93 1.29
C ASN A 405 24.24 -8.81 0.02
N THR A 406 23.83 -9.94 -0.55
CA THR A 406 23.12 -9.95 -1.84
C THR A 406 21.60 -9.90 -1.70
N ALA A 407 21.05 -10.11 -0.49
CA ALA A 407 19.61 -10.02 -0.24
C ALA A 407 19.20 -8.67 0.37
N GLY A 408 20.07 -8.06 1.19
CA GLY A 408 19.90 -6.71 1.73
C GLY A 408 20.06 -6.63 3.24
N VAL A 409 20.42 -5.43 3.71
CA VAL A 409 20.63 -5.09 5.13
C VAL A 409 19.60 -4.05 5.57
N THR A 410 18.80 -4.37 6.57
CA THR A 410 17.91 -3.43 7.24
C THR A 410 18.50 -3.01 8.59
N LEU A 411 18.82 -1.73 8.74
CA LEU A 411 19.22 -1.14 10.03
C LEU A 411 18.00 -0.50 10.70
N VAL A 412 17.55 -1.09 11.81
CA VAL A 412 16.31 -0.69 12.49
C VAL A 412 16.55 0.21 13.71
N ASN A 413 15.46 0.82 14.21
CA ASN A 413 15.32 1.57 15.46
C ASN A 413 16.16 2.85 15.64
N ASN A 414 17.25 3.05 14.91
CA ASN A 414 18.15 4.18 15.15
C ASN A 414 18.63 4.83 13.85
N ALA A 415 18.69 6.16 13.85
CA ALA A 415 19.42 6.88 12.81
C ALA A 415 20.92 6.64 12.99
N LEU A 416 21.64 6.46 11.88
CA LEU A 416 23.10 6.46 11.92
C LEU A 416 23.62 7.79 12.47
N ASP A 417 24.70 7.69 13.24
CA ASP A 417 25.40 8.85 13.77
C ASP A 417 25.94 9.75 12.65
N THR A 418 26.08 11.04 12.95
CA THR A 418 26.38 12.03 11.91
C THR A 418 27.73 11.84 11.23
N ASP A 419 28.67 11.11 11.84
CA ASP A 419 30.02 10.86 11.34
C ASP A 419 30.22 9.41 10.81
N VAL A 420 29.16 8.63 10.71
CA VAL A 420 29.18 7.26 10.18
C VAL A 420 29.09 7.25 8.65
N THR A 421 29.91 6.42 8.01
CA THR A 421 29.80 6.14 6.57
C THR A 421 29.14 4.80 6.33
N PHE A 422 28.27 4.72 5.33
CA PHE A 422 27.67 3.47 4.86
C PHE A 422 27.93 3.31 3.36
N THR A 423 28.29 2.10 2.95
CA THR A 423 28.41 1.69 1.54
C THR A 423 27.70 0.37 1.35
N GLY A 424 26.57 0.40 0.66
CA GLY A 424 25.67 -0.73 0.46
C GLY A 424 26.09 -1.68 -0.66
N GLY A 425 25.31 -2.76 -0.77
CA GLY A 425 25.60 -3.95 -1.56
C GLY A 425 24.86 -4.00 -2.89
N ALA A 426 24.43 -5.20 -3.29
CA ALA A 426 23.51 -5.42 -4.42
C ALA A 426 22.08 -5.79 -3.96
N GLY A 427 21.92 -6.01 -2.65
CA GLY A 427 20.67 -6.37 -2.01
C GLY A 427 19.86 -5.14 -1.62
N LYS A 428 18.63 -5.34 -1.15
CA LYS A 428 17.74 -4.24 -0.73
C LYS A 428 18.14 -3.71 0.65
N ASP A 429 18.86 -2.61 0.68
CA ASP A 429 19.32 -1.98 1.91
C ASP A 429 18.27 -0.97 2.44
N THR A 430 18.08 -0.93 3.76
CA THR A 430 17.11 -0.02 4.42
C THR A 430 17.73 0.64 5.64
N LEU A 431 17.85 1.97 5.60
CA LEU A 431 18.56 2.77 6.62
C LEU A 431 17.75 3.98 7.08
N THR A 432 18.12 4.53 8.24
CA THR A 432 17.66 5.83 8.72
C THR A 432 18.85 6.76 9.01
N VAL A 433 18.75 8.02 8.63
CA VAL A 433 19.79 9.04 8.85
C VAL A 433 19.21 10.36 9.35
N GLY A 434 19.98 11.04 10.20
CA GLY A 434 19.72 12.41 10.64
C GLY A 434 20.54 13.41 9.83
N ALA A 435 21.17 14.35 10.54
CA ALA A 435 22.05 15.37 9.96
C ALA A 435 23.45 14.81 9.60
N THR A 436 23.50 13.76 8.78
CA THR A 436 24.78 13.15 8.38
C THR A 436 25.73 14.16 7.73
N THR A 437 27.01 14.04 8.06
CA THR A 437 28.13 14.83 7.52
C THR A 437 28.99 14.01 6.55
N LYS A 438 28.56 12.77 6.27
CA LYS A 438 29.29 11.79 5.47
C LYS A 438 28.47 11.39 4.25
N THR A 439 29.14 10.65 3.36
CA THR A 439 28.46 9.95 2.27
C THR A 439 27.77 8.70 2.82
N ILE A 440 26.50 8.56 2.49
CA ILE A 440 25.68 7.36 2.67
C ILE A 440 25.37 6.88 1.26
N ASP A 441 25.96 5.75 0.87
CA ASP A 441 25.84 5.15 -0.45
C ASP A 441 25.14 3.79 -0.30
N LEU A 442 23.97 3.60 -0.92
CA LEU A 442 23.18 2.38 -0.77
C LEU A 442 23.58 1.29 -1.77
N GLY A 443 24.37 1.61 -2.79
CA GLY A 443 24.91 0.64 -3.73
C GLY A 443 23.95 0.31 -4.88
N ALA A 444 23.79 -0.96 -5.21
CA ALA A 444 22.81 -1.43 -6.17
C ALA A 444 21.68 -2.14 -5.42
N GLY A 445 20.46 -2.08 -5.95
CA GLY A 445 19.30 -2.63 -5.25
C GLY A 445 18.11 -1.70 -5.37
N ASN A 446 16.99 -2.06 -4.74
CA ASN A 446 15.86 -1.14 -4.61
C ASN A 446 15.83 -0.65 -3.17
N ASP A 447 16.67 0.33 -2.86
CA ASP A 447 17.01 0.67 -1.50
C ASP A 447 16.04 1.69 -0.89
N THR A 448 16.06 1.80 0.43
CA THR A 448 15.19 2.71 1.18
C THR A 448 15.97 3.48 2.23
N LEU A 449 16.01 4.79 2.09
CA LEU A 449 16.70 5.67 3.04
C LEU A 449 15.72 6.66 3.67
N THR A 450 15.55 6.55 4.99
CA THR A 450 14.73 7.48 5.77
C THR A 450 15.56 8.66 6.27
N VAL A 451 15.17 9.88 5.89
CA VAL A 451 15.81 11.13 6.32
C VAL A 451 14.95 11.82 7.37
N THR A 452 15.56 12.13 8.51
CA THR A 452 14.84 12.70 9.68
C THR A 452 15.21 14.16 9.97
N ALA A 453 16.27 14.69 9.34
CA ALA A 453 16.71 16.07 9.50
C ALA A 453 17.44 16.57 8.24
N ALA A 454 17.68 17.88 8.15
CA ALA A 454 18.56 18.42 7.12
C ALA A 454 19.99 17.91 7.28
N LEU A 455 20.65 17.64 6.15
CA LEU A 455 22.00 17.11 6.13
C LEU A 455 23.00 18.10 6.73
N GLY A 456 24.00 17.57 7.41
CA GLY A 456 25.13 18.36 7.88
C GLY A 456 26.05 18.77 6.73
N GLU A 457 26.97 19.70 7.01
CA GLU A 457 27.97 20.09 6.02
C GLU A 457 28.81 18.89 5.58
N GLY A 458 28.93 18.69 4.26
CA GLY A 458 29.61 17.53 3.67
C GLY A 458 28.76 16.26 3.55
N GLY A 459 27.53 16.25 4.06
CA GLY A 459 26.59 15.14 3.91
C GLY A 459 26.22 14.91 2.44
N LYS A 460 26.26 13.64 2.00
CA LYS A 460 25.83 13.21 0.66
C LYS A 460 25.04 11.90 0.78
N LEU A 461 23.93 11.80 0.07
CA LEU A 461 23.14 10.58 -0.04
C LEU A 461 23.22 10.08 -1.49
N VAL A 462 23.45 8.79 -1.68
CA VAL A 462 23.49 8.14 -2.99
C VAL A 462 22.61 6.90 -2.91
N GLY A 463 21.56 6.84 -3.75
CA GLY A 463 20.74 5.63 -3.90
C GLY A 463 21.54 4.59 -4.67
N GLY A 464 21.86 4.91 -5.93
CA GLY A 464 22.80 4.14 -6.73
C GLY A 464 22.09 3.49 -7.91
N GLU A 465 22.30 2.20 -8.14
CA GLU A 465 21.67 1.49 -9.27
C GLU A 465 20.40 0.76 -8.83
N GLY A 466 19.26 1.11 -9.41
CA GLY A 466 17.99 0.44 -9.18
C GLY A 466 16.86 1.44 -9.00
N THR A 467 15.87 1.13 -8.16
CA THR A 467 14.76 2.05 -7.86
C THR A 467 14.80 2.41 -6.39
N ASP A 468 15.46 3.53 -6.08
CA ASP A 468 15.78 3.90 -4.70
C ASP A 468 14.76 4.90 -4.14
N THR A 469 14.38 4.68 -2.88
CA THR A 469 13.34 5.43 -2.20
C THR A 469 13.89 6.28 -1.08
N LEU A 470 13.69 7.59 -1.19
CA LEU A 470 13.97 8.55 -0.15
C LEU A 470 12.72 8.81 0.69
N VAL A 471 12.72 8.41 1.96
CA VAL A 471 11.56 8.54 2.86
C VAL A 471 11.74 9.74 3.78
N MET A 472 10.71 10.58 3.91
CA MET A 472 10.72 11.71 4.84
C MET A 472 9.30 12.18 5.19
N THR A 473 9.16 13.03 6.21
CA THR A 473 7.89 13.70 6.46
C THR A 473 7.62 14.75 5.37
N SER A 474 6.35 15.02 5.06
CA SER A 474 5.95 16.06 4.11
C SER A 474 6.45 17.46 4.49
N ALA A 475 6.47 17.78 5.80
CA ALA A 475 7.04 19.03 6.32
C ALA A 475 8.57 19.13 6.12
N LEU A 476 9.30 18.02 6.29
CA LEU A 476 10.73 17.99 6.01
C LEU A 476 11.00 18.11 4.50
N ALA A 477 10.24 17.41 3.67
CA ALA A 477 10.33 17.53 2.21
C ALA A 477 10.10 18.96 1.73
N GLN A 478 9.12 19.67 2.29
CA GLN A 478 8.89 21.09 2.02
C GLN A 478 10.12 21.93 2.38
N THR A 479 10.72 21.69 3.54
CA THR A 479 11.90 22.43 4.00
C THR A 479 13.12 22.16 3.12
N LEU A 480 13.39 20.89 2.78
CA LEU A 480 14.55 20.49 1.98
C LEU A 480 14.42 20.90 0.51
N SER A 481 13.21 20.86 -0.04
CA SER A 481 12.93 21.25 -1.43
C SER A 481 12.72 22.76 -1.61
N ALA A 482 12.78 23.58 -0.55
CA ALA A 482 12.66 25.04 -0.65
C ALA A 482 13.83 25.68 -1.43
N SER A 483 14.98 25.01 -1.56
CA SER A 483 16.14 25.49 -2.32
C SER A 483 16.89 24.35 -3.01
N ALA A 484 17.71 24.66 -4.02
CA ALA A 484 18.53 23.69 -4.75
C ALA A 484 19.77 23.19 -3.97
N ALA A 485 19.84 23.40 -2.65
CA ALA A 485 20.93 22.90 -1.82
C ALA A 485 20.84 21.38 -1.65
N PHE A 486 19.64 20.86 -1.38
CA PHE A 486 19.44 19.43 -1.13
C PHE A 486 19.63 18.58 -2.39
N SER A 487 19.17 19.05 -3.57
CA SER A 487 19.39 18.34 -4.84
C SER A 487 20.87 18.16 -5.23
N LYS A 488 21.79 18.94 -4.64
CA LYS A 488 23.25 18.75 -4.84
C LYS A 488 23.84 17.72 -3.90
N ALA A 489 23.13 17.40 -2.82
CA ALA A 489 23.55 16.48 -1.78
C ALA A 489 22.94 15.08 -1.95
N ILE A 490 22.02 14.90 -2.91
CA ILE A 490 21.44 13.60 -3.23
C ILE A 490 21.74 13.22 -4.68
N ASP A 491 21.84 11.93 -4.95
CA ASP A 491 22.16 11.35 -6.26
C ASP A 491 21.52 9.96 -6.39
N GLY A 492 21.08 9.57 -7.59
CA GLY A 492 20.50 8.24 -7.86
C GLY A 492 19.27 7.85 -7.03
N PHE A 493 18.34 8.78 -6.79
CA PHE A 493 17.03 8.45 -6.21
C PHE A 493 15.92 8.69 -7.23
N GLU A 494 15.03 7.73 -7.41
CA GLU A 494 13.90 7.78 -8.35
C GLU A 494 12.58 8.06 -7.64
N LYS A 495 12.48 7.66 -6.36
CA LYS A 495 11.27 7.77 -5.53
C LYS A 495 11.49 8.67 -4.32
N VAL A 496 10.50 9.50 -4.00
CA VAL A 496 10.35 10.13 -2.68
C VAL A 496 9.05 9.67 -2.03
N SER A 497 9.13 9.20 -0.79
CA SER A 497 7.98 8.81 0.02
C SER A 497 7.73 9.83 1.12
N LEU A 498 6.52 10.39 1.12
CA LEU A 498 6.08 11.45 2.01
C LEU A 498 5.12 10.91 3.05
N GLY A 499 5.43 11.17 4.33
CA GLY A 499 4.47 11.00 5.41
C GLY A 499 3.23 11.89 5.22
N ALA A 500 2.11 11.49 5.84
CA ALA A 500 0.83 12.19 5.69
C ALA A 500 0.95 13.67 6.09
N VAL A 501 0.28 14.54 5.33
CA VAL A 501 0.20 15.97 5.68
C VAL A 501 -0.67 16.13 6.92
N ALA A 502 -0.10 16.79 7.95
CA ALA A 502 -0.79 17.03 9.21
C ALA A 502 -2.04 17.91 9.02
N ALA A 503 -3.02 17.74 9.90
CA ALA A 503 -4.24 18.56 9.91
C ALA A 503 -3.90 20.05 9.91
N ASP A 504 -4.68 20.84 9.17
CA ASP A 504 -4.60 22.30 9.11
C ASP A 504 -3.23 22.85 8.61
N THR A 505 -2.43 22.03 7.93
CA THR A 505 -1.13 22.43 7.38
C THR A 505 -1.07 22.37 5.86
N THR A 506 -0.20 23.20 5.28
CA THR A 506 0.11 23.19 3.84
C THR A 506 1.57 22.84 3.61
N ASN A 507 1.84 21.73 2.93
CA ASN A 507 3.18 21.33 2.54
C ASN A 507 3.34 21.38 1.01
N THR A 508 4.32 22.16 0.56
CA THR A 508 4.69 22.28 -0.86
C THR A 508 6.05 21.62 -1.09
N VAL A 509 6.10 20.62 -1.96
CA VAL A 509 7.31 19.86 -2.32
C VAL A 509 7.69 20.21 -3.76
N ASN A 510 8.91 20.69 -3.96
CA ASN A 510 9.42 21.06 -5.28
C ASN A 510 10.42 20.02 -5.81
N LEU A 511 10.00 19.23 -6.80
CA LEU A 511 10.81 18.11 -7.31
C LEU A 511 12.07 18.56 -8.06
N THR A 512 12.12 19.77 -8.61
CA THR A 512 13.36 20.31 -9.21
C THR A 512 14.49 20.43 -8.17
N ASN A 513 14.13 20.58 -6.89
CA ASN A 513 15.07 20.67 -5.79
C ASN A 513 15.26 19.32 -5.05
N LEU A 514 14.69 18.23 -5.57
CA LEU A 514 14.88 16.85 -5.11
C LEU A 514 15.56 15.97 -6.17
N GLY A 515 16.42 16.54 -7.01
CA GLY A 515 17.18 15.79 -7.99
C GLY A 515 16.34 15.40 -9.21
N ASN A 516 16.44 14.13 -9.63
CA ASN A 516 15.72 13.58 -10.80
C ASN A 516 14.51 12.74 -10.40
N ILE A 517 14.04 12.85 -9.15
CA ILE A 517 12.88 12.10 -8.64
C ILE A 517 11.64 12.43 -9.46
N SER A 518 11.02 11.41 -10.04
CA SER A 518 9.80 11.50 -10.84
C SER A 518 8.64 10.68 -10.28
N HIS A 519 8.86 9.96 -9.17
CA HIS A 519 7.84 9.17 -8.50
C HIS A 519 7.68 9.68 -7.05
N VAL A 520 6.49 10.17 -6.73
CA VAL A 520 6.15 10.64 -5.37
C VAL A 520 5.12 9.71 -4.76
N VAL A 521 5.47 9.08 -3.65
CA VAL A 521 4.55 8.32 -2.79
C VAL A 521 4.04 9.24 -1.70
N SER A 522 2.72 9.28 -1.49
CA SER A 522 2.06 10.12 -0.50
C SER A 522 1.15 9.28 0.39
N ALA A 523 1.37 9.37 1.70
CA ALA A 523 0.47 8.79 2.70
C ALA A 523 -0.82 9.60 2.92
N GLY A 524 -1.13 10.56 2.03
CA GLY A 524 -2.38 11.31 2.03
C GLY A 524 -2.34 12.63 2.81
N THR A 525 -3.52 13.17 3.10
CA THR A 525 -3.71 14.46 3.77
C THR A 525 -4.80 14.35 4.84
N GLY A 526 -4.68 15.10 5.93
CA GLY A 526 -5.79 15.34 6.86
C GLY A 526 -7.01 16.02 6.21
N ALA A 527 -8.00 16.38 7.03
CA ALA A 527 -9.29 16.90 6.55
C ALA A 527 -9.17 18.23 5.77
N ALA A 528 -10.14 18.45 4.89
CA ALA A 528 -10.39 19.73 4.25
C ALA A 528 -10.78 20.80 5.28
N GLY A 529 -10.43 22.05 4.98
CA GLY A 529 -10.72 23.17 5.86
C GLY A 529 -12.18 23.59 5.76
N THR A 530 -12.79 23.98 6.86
CA THR A 530 -14.13 24.56 6.85
C THR A 530 -14.06 26.05 6.52
N ALA A 531 -15.01 26.52 5.70
CA ALA A 531 -15.19 27.95 5.50
C ALA A 531 -15.81 28.59 6.74
N GLU A 532 -15.34 29.78 7.10
CA GLU A 532 -15.97 30.57 8.15
C GLU A 532 -17.41 30.92 7.77
N THR A 533 -18.32 30.84 8.74
CA THR A 533 -19.68 31.35 8.59
C THR A 533 -19.93 32.52 9.53
N SER A 534 -20.66 33.51 9.05
CA SER A 534 -21.11 34.67 9.82
C SER A 534 -22.61 34.87 9.64
N ILE A 535 -23.36 34.92 10.73
CA ILE A 535 -24.80 35.20 10.72
C ILE A 535 -24.98 36.70 10.91
N VAL A 536 -25.59 37.35 9.92
CA VAL A 536 -25.99 38.76 10.02
C VAL A 536 -27.50 38.83 10.22
N THR A 537 -27.92 39.47 11.31
CA THR A 537 -29.32 39.77 11.59
C THR A 537 -29.61 41.21 11.21
N PHE A 538 -30.51 41.37 10.24
CA PHE A 538 -30.95 42.65 9.72
C PHE A 538 -32.05 43.25 10.58
N THR A 539 -32.19 44.56 10.49
CA THR A 539 -33.20 45.38 11.15
C THR A 539 -34.17 45.93 10.10
N ASP A 540 -35.29 46.50 10.56
CA ASP A 540 -36.20 47.22 9.68
C ASP A 540 -35.46 48.41 9.04
N LEU A 541 -35.65 48.59 7.72
CA LEU A 541 -34.96 49.62 6.95
C LEU A 541 -35.93 50.71 6.51
N GLU A 542 -35.80 51.89 7.08
CA GLU A 542 -36.63 53.04 6.71
C GLU A 542 -36.36 53.55 5.28
N VAL A 543 -37.33 54.28 4.72
CA VAL A 543 -37.24 54.82 3.35
C VAL A 543 -36.01 55.72 3.19
N GLY A 544 -35.26 55.53 2.12
CA GLY A 544 -34.05 56.26 1.78
C GLY A 544 -32.77 55.80 2.48
N ARG A 545 -32.85 54.73 3.27
CA ARG A 545 -31.70 54.20 4.02
C ARG A 545 -30.99 53.08 3.31
N THR A 546 -29.72 52.93 3.66
CA THR A 546 -28.87 51.87 3.15
C THR A 546 -28.26 51.03 4.26
N ILE A 547 -28.31 49.71 4.13
CA ILE A 547 -27.46 48.77 4.87
C ILE A 547 -26.44 48.19 3.90
N THR A 548 -25.17 48.18 4.26
CA THR A 548 -24.11 47.50 3.51
C THR A 548 -23.60 46.31 4.30
N VAL A 549 -23.55 45.13 3.66
CA VAL A 549 -23.06 43.87 4.22
C VAL A 549 -22.10 43.21 3.22
N GLY A 550 -20.86 42.96 3.64
CA GLY A 550 -19.86 42.28 2.80
C GLY A 550 -19.62 42.92 1.41
N GLY A 551 -19.82 44.23 1.27
CA GLY A 551 -19.72 44.96 -0.01
C GLY A 551 -21.02 45.07 -0.82
N ARG A 552 -22.09 44.38 -0.42
CA ARG A 552 -23.44 44.52 -0.99
C ARG A 552 -24.23 45.57 -0.22
N THR A 553 -24.74 46.58 -0.91
CA THR A 553 -25.53 47.68 -0.36
C THR A 553 -27.00 47.54 -0.73
N ILE A 554 -27.86 47.52 0.27
CA ILE A 554 -29.32 47.41 0.15
C ILE A 554 -29.91 48.76 0.48
N THR A 555 -30.68 49.33 -0.45
CA THR A 555 -31.32 50.64 -0.28
C THR A 555 -32.83 50.47 -0.30
N ASN A 556 -33.54 51.02 0.69
CA ASN A 556 -35.00 51.13 0.63
C ASN A 556 -35.39 52.34 -0.22
N THR A 557 -35.83 52.10 -1.45
CA THR A 557 -36.32 53.12 -2.39
C THR A 557 -37.85 53.19 -2.45
N GLY A 558 -38.53 52.46 -1.57
CA GLY A 558 -39.99 52.39 -1.50
C GLY A 558 -40.63 53.61 -0.85
N THR A 559 -41.92 53.51 -0.53
CA THR A 559 -42.70 54.57 0.14
C THR A 559 -43.00 54.27 1.61
N THR A 560 -42.59 53.10 2.12
CA THR A 560 -42.81 52.64 3.50
C THR A 560 -41.57 51.92 4.03
N THR A 561 -41.44 51.82 5.36
CA THR A 561 -40.38 51.04 6.03
C THR A 561 -40.42 49.58 5.56
N ALA A 562 -39.27 49.04 5.17
CA ALA A 562 -39.11 47.64 4.81
C ALA A 562 -38.82 46.82 6.07
N THR A 563 -39.49 45.68 6.21
CA THR A 563 -39.26 44.78 7.35
C THR A 563 -37.87 44.13 7.27
N ALA A 564 -37.29 43.80 8.42
CA ALA A 564 -36.01 43.11 8.53
C ALA A 564 -35.91 41.84 7.66
N ALA A 565 -37.02 41.08 7.54
CA ALA A 565 -37.08 39.89 6.70
C ALA A 565 -37.00 40.22 5.20
N ASN A 566 -37.61 41.31 4.75
CA ASN A 566 -37.51 41.75 3.36
C ASN A 566 -36.10 42.24 3.04
N VAL A 567 -35.44 42.92 4.00
CA VAL A 567 -34.03 43.34 3.86
C VAL A 567 -33.12 42.11 3.76
N ALA A 568 -33.31 41.12 4.63
CA ALA A 568 -32.57 39.85 4.60
C ALA A 568 -32.76 39.08 3.27
N ALA A 569 -33.99 39.04 2.73
CA ALA A 569 -34.27 38.40 1.45
C ALA A 569 -33.48 39.04 0.30
N VAL A 570 -33.37 40.38 0.28
CA VAL A 570 -32.57 41.09 -0.72
C VAL A 570 -31.06 40.91 -0.48
N ALA A 571 -30.63 40.85 0.78
CA ALA A 571 -29.24 40.54 1.14
C ALA A 571 -28.81 39.15 0.61
N ALA A 572 -29.70 38.17 0.63
CA ALA A 572 -29.52 36.82 0.08
C ALA A 572 -29.51 36.75 -1.46
N GLY A 573 -29.75 37.88 -2.15
CA GLY A 573 -29.83 37.94 -3.63
C GLY A 573 -31.25 37.81 -4.19
N GLY A 574 -32.27 37.80 -3.33
CA GLY A 574 -33.67 37.89 -3.74
C GLY A 574 -34.05 39.29 -4.24
N THR A 575 -35.23 39.39 -4.85
CA THR A 575 -35.79 40.66 -5.32
C THR A 575 -37.06 41.00 -4.54
N VAL A 576 -37.12 42.19 -3.93
CA VAL A 576 -38.30 42.70 -3.19
C VAL A 576 -38.66 44.09 -3.70
N VAL A 577 -39.94 44.31 -4.02
CA VAL A 577 -40.43 45.60 -4.52
C VAL A 577 -40.19 46.71 -3.48
N GLY A 578 -39.58 47.82 -3.91
CA GLY A 578 -39.23 48.94 -3.03
C GLY A 578 -37.85 48.83 -2.37
N LEU A 579 -37.13 47.72 -2.56
CA LEU A 579 -35.73 47.58 -2.18
C LEU A 579 -34.86 47.44 -3.43
N THR A 580 -33.68 48.04 -3.43
CA THR A 580 -32.68 47.89 -4.49
C THR A 580 -31.38 47.38 -3.88
N ALA A 581 -30.71 46.45 -4.56
CA ALA A 581 -29.38 45.97 -4.20
C ALA A 581 -28.35 46.50 -5.20
N GLY A 582 -27.26 47.07 -4.69
CA GLY A 582 -26.07 47.46 -5.44
C GLY A 582 -24.80 46.85 -4.83
N GLY A 583 -23.70 46.86 -5.58
CA GLY A 583 -22.45 46.21 -5.16
C GLY A 583 -22.48 44.68 -5.23
N THR A 584 -21.32 44.05 -5.04
CA THR A 584 -21.14 42.59 -5.04
C THR A 584 -20.63 42.14 -3.67
N LEU A 585 -21.00 40.93 -3.26
CA LEU A 585 -20.34 40.33 -2.11
C LEU A 585 -18.89 40.05 -2.48
N THR A 586 -17.97 40.49 -1.63
CA THR A 586 -16.53 40.27 -1.81
C THR A 586 -16.13 39.20 -0.81
N ASP A 587 -15.51 38.12 -1.27
CA ASP A 587 -15.01 37.02 -0.44
C ASP A 587 -16.06 36.24 0.38
N TRP A 588 -17.35 36.55 0.26
CA TRP A 588 -18.46 35.88 0.96
C TRP A 588 -19.56 35.47 -0.01
N THR A 589 -20.23 34.37 0.28
CA THR A 589 -21.48 33.94 -0.36
C THR A 589 -22.61 34.03 0.63
N ALA A 590 -23.82 34.33 0.16
CA ALA A 590 -24.99 34.43 1.03
C ALA A 590 -25.87 33.18 0.90
N GLY A 591 -26.26 32.61 2.04
CA GLY A 591 -27.29 31.57 2.10
C GLY A 591 -28.69 32.14 1.95
N ALA A 592 -29.69 31.26 1.99
CA ALA A 592 -31.09 31.66 2.02
C ALA A 592 -31.43 32.46 3.29
N ALA A 593 -32.30 33.46 3.16
CA ALA A 593 -32.78 34.22 4.30
C ALA A 593 -33.72 33.39 5.19
N VAL A 594 -33.49 33.43 6.50
CA VAL A 594 -34.33 32.78 7.52
C VAL A 594 -34.84 33.86 8.49
N GLY A 595 -36.06 34.32 8.26
CA GLY A 595 -36.61 35.47 8.98
C GLY A 595 -35.75 36.73 8.74
N PRO A 596 -35.28 37.43 9.78
CA PRO A 596 -34.42 38.62 9.64
C PRO A 596 -32.93 38.30 9.43
N SER A 597 -32.53 37.03 9.37
CA SER A 597 -31.12 36.64 9.35
C SER A 597 -30.69 36.00 8.03
N VAL A 598 -29.42 36.21 7.67
CA VAL A 598 -28.74 35.51 6.57
C VAL A 598 -27.41 34.97 7.08
N THR A 599 -27.15 33.70 6.81
CA THR A 599 -25.82 33.11 7.02
C THR A 599 -24.96 33.41 5.79
N PHE A 600 -23.85 34.09 6.00
CA PHE A 600 -22.81 34.32 5.01
C PHE A 600 -21.69 33.32 5.22
N THR A 601 -21.21 32.72 4.14
CA THR A 601 -20.11 31.74 4.16
C THR A 601 -18.93 32.31 3.40
N SER A 602 -17.75 32.32 4.02
CA SER A 602 -16.50 32.74 3.37
C SER A 602 -16.27 31.90 2.11
N SER A 603 -15.78 32.55 1.08
CA SER A 603 -15.34 31.92 -0.17
C SER A 603 -13.98 31.22 -0.04
N THR A 604 -13.30 31.41 1.09
CA THR A 604 -12.03 30.75 1.42
C THR A 604 -12.16 29.95 2.72
N SER A 605 -11.58 28.76 2.77
CA SER A 605 -11.49 27.96 3.99
C SER A 605 -10.50 28.55 4.99
N GLY A 606 -10.77 28.36 6.28
CA GLY A 606 -9.99 28.94 7.36
C GLY A 606 -10.63 30.19 7.98
N ASN A 607 -9.99 30.68 9.03
CA ASN A 607 -10.42 31.85 9.78
C ASN A 607 -10.09 33.13 8.98
N VAL A 608 -11.11 33.88 8.58
CA VAL A 608 -11.00 35.13 7.83
C VAL A 608 -11.42 36.30 8.71
N ALA A 609 -11.31 37.53 8.20
CA ALA A 609 -11.84 38.68 8.91
C ALA A 609 -13.37 38.63 8.87
N SER A 610 -14.03 38.79 10.03
CA SER A 610 -15.48 38.76 10.13
C SER A 610 -16.17 39.72 9.15
N ILE A 611 -17.32 39.31 8.63
CA ILE A 611 -18.07 40.08 7.64
C ILE A 611 -18.40 41.49 8.15
N THR A 612 -18.10 42.51 7.34
CA THR A 612 -18.35 43.90 7.71
C THR A 612 -19.81 44.29 7.44
N VAL A 613 -20.42 44.96 8.42
CA VAL A 613 -21.75 45.56 8.33
C VAL A 613 -21.67 47.06 8.61
N GLY A 614 -22.41 47.86 7.86
CA GLY A 614 -22.45 49.31 8.02
C GLY A 614 -23.77 49.92 7.56
N THR A 615 -24.09 51.09 8.08
CA THR A 615 -25.26 51.89 7.69
C THR A 615 -24.80 53.25 7.19
N THR A 616 -25.60 53.84 6.29
CA THR A 616 -25.47 55.26 5.94
C THR A 616 -26.73 55.97 6.39
N ASP A 617 -26.56 56.96 7.27
CA ASP A 617 -27.65 57.78 7.74
C ASP A 617 -27.98 58.94 6.79
N ILE A 618 -29.24 59.33 6.71
CA ILE A 618 -29.68 60.60 6.12
C ILE A 618 -29.63 61.64 7.25
N GLY A 619 -28.71 62.60 7.10
CA GLY A 619 -28.61 63.73 8.02
C GLY A 619 -29.90 64.57 8.04
N ALA A 620 -30.08 65.34 9.11
CA ALA A 620 -31.18 66.30 9.19
C ALA A 620 -31.09 67.30 8.04
N GLY A 621 -32.26 67.75 7.54
CA GLY A 621 -32.31 68.91 6.67
C GLY A 621 -31.81 70.17 7.39
N VAL A 622 -31.60 71.24 6.63
CA VAL A 622 -31.27 72.55 7.21
C VAL A 622 -32.55 73.31 7.50
N ASP A 623 -32.73 73.77 8.74
CA ASP A 623 -33.82 74.67 9.10
C ASP A 623 -33.84 75.88 8.16
N PRO A 624 -35.00 76.22 7.55
CA PRO A 624 -35.09 77.40 6.72
C PRO A 624 -34.73 78.67 7.50
N ALA A 625 -33.94 79.55 6.89
CA ALA A 625 -33.68 80.85 7.50
C ALA A 625 -35.00 81.65 7.53
N THR A 626 -35.33 82.19 8.70
CA THR A 626 -36.61 82.88 8.93
C THR A 626 -36.43 84.38 9.09
N SER A 627 -37.31 85.16 8.46
CA SER A 627 -37.45 86.59 8.70
C SER A 627 -38.92 86.92 8.94
N ARG A 628 -39.21 87.59 10.05
CA ARG A 628 -40.59 87.87 10.48
C ARG A 628 -40.84 89.37 10.61
N THR A 629 -42.05 89.76 10.25
CA THR A 629 -42.61 91.09 10.53
C THR A 629 -43.89 90.86 11.32
N GLN A 630 -43.88 91.17 12.62
CA GLN A 630 -45.05 91.00 13.48
C GLN A 630 -46.14 92.03 13.16
N GLY A 631 -47.40 91.62 13.28
CA GLY A 631 -48.53 92.53 13.11
C GLY A 631 -48.69 93.42 14.34
N VAL A 632 -48.49 94.74 14.19
CA VAL A 632 -48.76 95.70 15.27
C VAL A 632 -50.10 96.39 15.00
N ASN A 633 -50.96 96.36 16.02
CA ASN A 633 -52.34 96.82 16.02
C ASN A 633 -52.52 98.09 15.17
N THR A 634 -53.26 97.97 14.05
CA THR A 634 -53.68 98.99 13.06
C THR A 634 -52.72 99.44 11.95
N VAL A 635 -51.51 98.88 11.78
CA VAL A 635 -50.56 99.38 10.73
C VAL A 635 -49.84 98.34 9.87
N SER A 636 -49.78 97.06 10.24
CA SER A 636 -49.16 96.02 9.40
C SER A 636 -49.79 94.63 9.58
N THR A 637 -49.96 93.90 8.48
CA THR A 637 -50.33 92.48 8.50
C THR A 637 -49.09 91.65 8.83
N GLU A 638 -49.25 90.63 9.65
CA GLU A 638 -48.16 89.75 10.03
C GLU A 638 -47.69 88.88 8.85
N THR A 639 -46.37 88.85 8.62
CA THR A 639 -45.75 88.05 7.56
C THR A 639 -44.53 87.30 8.06
N VAL A 640 -44.37 86.05 7.63
CA VAL A 640 -43.17 85.25 7.86
C VAL A 640 -42.61 84.80 6.53
N THR A 641 -41.34 85.10 6.27
CA THR A 641 -40.62 84.62 5.08
C THR A 641 -39.65 83.53 5.49
N PHE A 642 -39.78 82.37 4.85
CA PHE A 642 -38.85 81.26 4.98
C PHE A 642 -37.99 81.18 3.73
N ASN A 643 -36.67 81.07 3.91
CA ASN A 643 -35.74 80.76 2.84
C ASN A 643 -35.26 79.32 2.99
N PHE A 644 -35.72 78.44 2.11
CA PHE A 644 -35.53 77.00 2.20
C PHE A 644 -34.16 76.58 1.64
N GLY A 645 -33.48 75.69 2.37
CA GLY A 645 -32.37 74.91 1.82
C GLY A 645 -32.86 73.84 0.85
N GLY A 646 -31.93 73.21 0.13
CA GLY A 646 -32.26 72.02 -0.63
C GLY A 646 -32.57 70.83 0.27
N LEU A 647 -33.35 69.87 -0.24
CA LEU A 647 -33.57 68.58 0.41
C LEU A 647 -32.94 67.49 -0.44
N THR A 648 -32.28 66.53 0.20
CA THR A 648 -31.93 65.26 -0.44
C THR A 648 -32.98 64.21 -0.10
N TYR A 649 -32.99 63.12 -0.86
CA TYR A 649 -33.90 61.99 -0.64
C TYR A 649 -34.03 61.60 0.85
N GLY A 650 -35.26 61.45 1.31
CA GLY A 650 -35.65 61.12 2.69
C GLY A 650 -35.59 62.27 3.71
N GLN A 651 -35.04 63.44 3.37
CA GLN A 651 -35.15 64.62 4.24
C GLN A 651 -36.53 65.28 4.14
N SER A 652 -36.96 65.91 5.22
CA SER A 652 -38.22 66.65 5.27
C SER A 652 -38.16 67.92 6.10
N ILE A 653 -39.05 68.87 5.79
CA ILE A 653 -39.25 70.11 6.53
C ILE A 653 -40.72 70.22 6.90
N THR A 654 -41.00 70.49 8.17
CA THR A 654 -42.36 70.69 8.68
C THR A 654 -42.60 72.16 9.00
N LEU A 655 -43.67 72.71 8.44
CA LEU A 655 -44.20 74.03 8.73
C LEU A 655 -45.38 73.92 9.71
N THR A 656 -45.36 74.65 10.82
CA THR A 656 -46.46 74.63 11.79
C THR A 656 -46.55 75.91 12.63
N ASP A 657 -47.77 76.30 13.00
CA ASP A 657 -48.06 77.36 13.98
C ASP A 657 -48.56 76.79 15.32
N GLY A 658 -48.47 75.47 15.51
CA GLY A 658 -48.98 74.73 16.67
C GLY A 658 -50.42 74.23 16.53
N THR A 659 -51.19 74.69 15.52
CA THR A 659 -52.58 74.23 15.25
C THR A 659 -52.72 73.57 13.89
N VAL A 660 -51.97 74.04 12.89
CA VAL A 660 -51.91 73.48 11.54
C VAL A 660 -50.50 73.03 11.19
N THR A 661 -50.38 72.02 10.33
CA THR A 661 -49.08 71.41 10.00
C THR A 661 -49.03 71.07 8.51
N ARG A 662 -47.93 71.42 7.85
CA ARG A 662 -47.61 70.96 6.49
C ARG A 662 -46.16 70.46 6.44
N THR A 663 -45.98 69.20 6.07
CA THR A 663 -44.65 68.58 5.94
C THR A 663 -44.32 68.35 4.48
N ILE A 664 -43.09 68.69 4.08
CA ILE A 664 -42.57 68.53 2.73
C ILE A 664 -41.46 67.49 2.80
N THR A 665 -41.57 66.41 2.02
CA THR A 665 -40.62 65.29 2.05
C THR A 665 -40.10 64.99 0.65
N ALA A 666 -38.78 64.80 0.53
CA ALA A 666 -38.15 64.26 -0.68
C ALA A 666 -38.35 62.75 -0.75
N THR A 667 -39.19 62.29 -1.68
CA THR A 667 -39.63 60.89 -1.78
C THR A 667 -39.10 60.15 -2.99
N THR A 668 -38.32 60.80 -3.86
CA THR A 668 -37.55 60.11 -4.91
C THR A 668 -36.08 60.49 -4.86
N ASP A 669 -35.23 59.57 -5.32
CA ASP A 669 -33.78 59.72 -5.31
C ASP A 669 -33.33 60.98 -6.09
N GLY A 670 -32.41 61.76 -5.50
CA GLY A 670 -31.95 63.03 -6.04
C GLY A 670 -31.79 64.16 -5.00
N THR A 671 -31.20 65.27 -5.47
CA THR A 671 -31.07 66.53 -4.70
C THR A 671 -32.05 67.56 -5.24
N TYR A 672 -32.94 68.04 -4.38
CA TYR A 672 -33.90 69.09 -4.68
C TYR A 672 -33.37 70.43 -4.20
N THR A 673 -33.41 71.43 -5.08
CA THR A 673 -32.98 72.79 -4.75
C THR A 673 -33.97 73.47 -3.80
N GLY A 674 -33.49 74.44 -3.02
CA GLY A 674 -34.36 75.23 -2.13
C GLY A 674 -35.54 75.89 -2.84
N ALA A 675 -35.40 76.22 -4.14
CA ALA A 675 -36.50 76.75 -4.96
C ALA A 675 -37.61 75.72 -5.24
N GLN A 676 -37.24 74.45 -5.45
CA GLN A 676 -38.20 73.36 -5.61
C GLN A 676 -38.93 73.09 -4.29
N VAL A 677 -38.21 73.08 -3.17
CA VAL A 677 -38.80 72.94 -1.82
C VAL A 677 -39.75 74.10 -1.52
N ALA A 678 -39.33 75.34 -1.80
CA ALA A 678 -40.17 76.53 -1.67
C ALA A 678 -41.44 76.47 -2.54
N THR A 679 -41.34 75.95 -3.76
CA THR A 679 -42.50 75.76 -4.65
C THR A 679 -43.54 74.83 -4.03
N VAL A 680 -43.11 73.72 -3.45
CA VAL A 680 -44.01 72.78 -2.74
C VAL A 680 -44.52 73.39 -1.43
N ALA A 681 -43.69 74.15 -0.71
CA ALA A 681 -44.10 74.90 0.47
C ALA A 681 -45.20 75.93 0.14
N ALA A 682 -45.18 76.55 -1.04
CA ALA A 682 -46.24 77.46 -1.49
C ALA A 682 -47.53 76.74 -1.94
N GLY A 683 -47.58 75.40 -1.90
CA GLY A 683 -48.71 74.59 -2.34
C GLY A 683 -48.65 74.18 -3.81
N GLY A 684 -47.51 74.38 -4.49
CA GLY A 684 -47.24 73.85 -5.82
C GLY A 684 -46.87 72.37 -5.80
N VAL A 685 -46.73 71.76 -6.99
CA VAL A 685 -46.36 70.35 -7.15
C VAL A 685 -45.01 70.28 -7.84
N VAL A 686 -44.06 69.55 -7.26
CA VAL A 686 -42.77 69.22 -7.87
C VAL A 686 -42.62 67.70 -7.81
N ALA A 687 -42.37 67.06 -8.95
CA ALA A 687 -42.15 65.62 -9.00
C ALA A 687 -40.99 65.23 -8.06
N GLY A 688 -41.24 64.24 -7.19
CA GLY A 688 -40.26 63.77 -6.21
C GLY A 688 -40.26 64.47 -4.85
N LEU A 689 -41.04 65.54 -4.69
CA LEU A 689 -41.36 66.15 -3.40
C LEU A 689 -42.85 65.98 -3.12
N THR A 690 -43.18 65.47 -1.94
CA THR A 690 -44.57 65.34 -1.48
C THR A 690 -44.85 66.34 -0.37
N SER A 691 -46.07 66.85 -0.31
CA SER A 691 -46.56 67.65 0.81
C SER A 691 -47.72 66.95 1.50
N SER A 692 -47.66 66.77 2.82
CA SER A 692 -48.75 66.24 3.65
C SER A 692 -49.22 67.29 4.66
N GLY A 693 -50.51 67.22 5.04
CA GLY A 693 -51.15 68.20 5.91
C GLY A 693 -51.62 69.48 5.20
N THR A 694 -52.23 70.40 5.95
CA THR A 694 -52.79 71.66 5.44
C THR A 694 -52.41 72.82 6.35
N LEU A 695 -52.10 73.98 5.76
CA LEU A 695 -51.66 75.19 6.47
C LEU A 695 -52.76 76.26 6.61
N THR A 696 -53.93 76.03 6.01
CA THR A 696 -54.85 77.08 5.53
C THR A 696 -55.91 77.56 6.54
N ALA A 697 -55.63 77.53 7.85
CA ALA A 697 -56.53 78.13 8.84
C ALA A 697 -56.14 79.59 9.18
N ASN A 698 -54.85 79.82 9.44
CA ASN A 698 -54.35 81.11 9.95
C ASN A 698 -53.39 81.82 8.99
N TRP A 699 -52.88 81.13 7.97
CA TRP A 699 -51.85 81.63 7.06
C TRP A 699 -52.24 81.41 5.60
N SER A 700 -52.03 82.43 4.76
CA SER A 700 -52.15 82.34 3.30
C SER A 700 -50.78 82.09 2.67
N ASN A 701 -50.73 81.19 1.68
CA ASN A 701 -49.51 80.91 0.94
C ASN A 701 -49.19 82.08 -0.01
N GLY A 702 -48.03 82.71 0.14
CA GLY A 702 -47.48 83.55 -0.92
C GLY A 702 -46.85 82.72 -2.04
N GLY A 703 -46.62 83.35 -3.21
CA GLY A 703 -45.89 82.71 -4.30
C GLY A 703 -44.42 82.48 -3.95
N ALA A 704 -43.86 81.33 -4.34
CA ALA A 704 -42.43 81.08 -4.19
C ALA A 704 -41.63 82.01 -5.11
N THR A 705 -40.63 82.71 -4.57
CA THR A 705 -39.70 83.56 -5.31
C THR A 705 -38.28 83.05 -5.06
N GLY A 706 -37.74 82.30 -6.01
CA GLY A 706 -36.51 81.52 -5.77
C GLY A 706 -36.72 80.52 -4.63
N ALA A 707 -35.79 80.46 -3.68
CA ALA A 707 -35.86 79.57 -2.51
C ALA A 707 -36.71 80.13 -1.35
N SER A 708 -37.33 81.30 -1.51
CA SER A 708 -38.09 81.96 -0.44
C SER A 708 -39.60 81.91 -0.66
N VAL A 709 -40.35 81.72 0.44
CA VAL A 709 -41.82 81.84 0.47
C VAL A 709 -42.21 82.77 1.61
N THR A 710 -43.01 83.80 1.30
CA THR A 710 -43.59 84.69 2.30
C THR A 710 -45.03 84.28 2.58
N PHE A 711 -45.30 83.85 3.81
CA PHE A 711 -46.64 83.58 4.31
C PHE A 711 -47.20 84.83 4.96
N THR A 712 -48.46 85.13 4.68
CA THR A 712 -49.16 86.29 5.24
C THR A 712 -50.34 85.81 6.06
N SER A 713 -50.51 86.32 7.29
CA SER A 713 -51.63 85.97 8.15
C SER A 713 -52.97 86.21 7.46
N ALA A 714 -53.89 85.25 7.57
CA ALA A 714 -55.20 85.29 6.92
C ALA A 714 -56.15 86.30 7.58
N THR A 715 -55.92 86.64 8.85
CA THR A 715 -56.63 87.70 9.57
C THR A 715 -55.77 88.96 9.55
N ALA A 716 -56.22 89.97 8.79
CA ALA A 716 -55.58 91.28 8.80
C ALA A 716 -55.53 91.83 10.24
N ILE A 717 -54.44 92.53 10.58
CA ILE A 717 -54.31 93.41 11.75
C ILE A 717 -54.38 92.76 13.16
N THR A 718 -54.24 91.43 13.31
CA THR A 718 -54.08 90.74 14.61
C THR A 718 -52.83 89.84 14.63
N ASN A 719 -52.09 89.83 15.75
CA ASN A 719 -50.96 88.91 15.96
C ASN A 719 -51.50 87.47 16.06
N VAL A 720 -51.07 86.59 15.17
CA VAL A 720 -51.39 85.15 15.18
C VAL A 720 -50.22 84.36 15.78
N ALA A 721 -50.40 83.06 16.03
CA ALA A 721 -49.29 82.23 16.47
C ALA A 721 -48.22 82.16 15.38
N ASP A 722 -46.95 82.33 15.77
CA ASP A 722 -45.81 82.33 14.86
C ASP A 722 -45.79 81.04 14.03
N LEU A 723 -45.81 81.18 12.71
CA LEU A 723 -45.50 80.07 11.83
C LEU A 723 -44.00 79.76 11.93
N THR A 724 -43.68 78.50 12.17
CA THR A 724 -42.31 77.98 12.24
C THR A 724 -42.09 76.96 11.13
N ALA A 725 -40.84 76.83 10.68
CA ALA A 725 -40.42 75.78 9.76
C ALA A 725 -39.18 75.14 10.35
N THR A 726 -39.26 73.83 10.57
CA THR A 726 -38.18 73.07 11.18
C THR A 726 -37.89 71.87 10.31
N ALA A 727 -36.63 71.65 9.99
CA ALA A 727 -36.17 70.40 9.43
C ALA A 727 -36.46 69.27 10.42
N ASN A 728 -37.03 68.19 9.92
CA ASN A 728 -37.28 67.04 10.76
C ASN A 728 -35.93 66.41 11.16
N ALA A 729 -35.91 65.78 12.33
CA ALA A 729 -34.70 65.16 12.88
C ALA A 729 -34.05 64.20 11.87
N ALA A 730 -32.73 64.07 11.96
CA ALA A 730 -32.02 63.00 11.27
C ALA A 730 -32.70 61.68 11.64
N ILE A 731 -33.20 60.98 10.64
CA ILE A 731 -33.57 59.58 10.84
C ILE A 731 -32.24 58.83 11.06
N THR A 732 -32.22 57.76 11.87
CA THR A 732 -31.02 56.94 12.11
C THR A 732 -31.40 55.49 11.87
N ALA A 733 -30.61 54.75 11.09
CA ALA A 733 -30.86 53.32 10.90
C ALA A 733 -30.19 52.52 12.03
N ASP A 734 -30.95 51.65 12.69
CA ASP A 734 -30.36 50.65 13.57
C ASP A 734 -29.46 49.73 12.76
N ALA A 735 -28.21 49.59 13.15
CA ALA A 735 -27.24 48.78 12.43
C ALA A 735 -27.66 47.30 12.46
N ALA A 736 -27.56 46.63 11.31
CA ALA A 736 -27.53 45.17 11.28
C ALA A 736 -26.38 44.69 12.18
N SER A 737 -26.57 43.57 12.86
CA SER A 737 -25.55 43.01 13.76
C SER A 737 -25.07 41.66 13.28
N VAL A 738 -23.78 41.40 13.46
CA VAL A 738 -23.22 40.05 13.34
C VAL A 738 -23.55 39.34 14.65
N THR A 739 -24.47 38.38 14.59
CA THR A 739 -25.09 37.76 15.78
C THR A 739 -24.53 36.39 16.11
N GLY A 740 -23.69 35.82 15.24
CA GLY A 740 -23.03 34.54 15.45
C GLY A 740 -22.24 34.10 14.23
N GLY A 741 -21.68 32.91 14.31
CA GLY A 741 -20.82 32.35 13.28
C GLY A 741 -20.03 31.15 13.80
N VAL A 742 -19.35 30.46 12.90
CA VAL A 742 -18.38 29.41 13.23
C VAL A 742 -17.09 29.76 12.50
N ASP A 743 -15.99 29.89 13.24
CA ASP A 743 -14.67 30.11 12.67
C ASP A 743 -14.32 28.94 11.72
N GLY A 744 -13.77 29.28 10.56
CA GLY A 744 -13.28 28.28 9.62
C GLY A 744 -11.98 27.64 10.10
N THR A 745 -11.79 26.35 9.84
CA THR A 745 -10.50 25.68 10.04
C THR A 745 -9.69 25.66 8.74
N PRO A 746 -8.37 25.89 8.77
CA PRO A 746 -7.53 25.67 7.59
C PRO A 746 -7.59 24.21 7.13
N GLY A 747 -7.44 23.94 5.83
CA GLY A 747 -7.41 22.58 5.31
C GLY A 747 -6.00 22.00 5.25
N SER A 748 -5.92 20.67 5.22
CA SER A 748 -4.66 19.98 4.94
C SER A 748 -4.39 19.97 3.44
N VAL A 749 -3.25 20.50 3.01
CA VAL A 749 -2.91 20.64 1.59
C VAL A 749 -1.51 20.08 1.31
N LEU A 750 -1.43 19.14 0.38
CA LEU A 750 -0.18 18.72 -0.26
C LEU A 750 -0.09 19.37 -1.64
N THR A 751 1.03 20.00 -1.97
CA THR A 751 1.33 20.47 -3.33
C THR A 751 2.65 19.89 -3.80
N VAL A 752 2.62 19.08 -4.86
CA VAL A 752 3.80 18.56 -5.54
C VAL A 752 4.01 19.34 -6.83
N ASN A 753 5.08 20.14 -6.87
CA ASN A 753 5.41 20.99 -8.01
C ASN A 753 6.55 20.42 -8.84
N ASN A 754 6.50 20.74 -10.13
CA ASN A 754 7.51 20.39 -11.12
C ASN A 754 7.66 18.89 -11.34
N MET A 755 6.56 18.14 -11.29
CA MET A 755 6.54 16.75 -11.70
C MET A 755 6.91 16.63 -13.18
N ALA A 756 7.77 15.67 -13.50
CA ALA A 756 8.12 15.40 -14.89
C ALA A 756 6.89 14.90 -15.66
N ASN A 757 6.82 15.20 -16.97
CA ASN A 757 5.83 14.58 -17.84
C ASN A 757 6.00 13.05 -17.81
N GLY A 758 4.91 12.31 -17.60
CA GLY A 758 4.93 10.86 -17.34
C GLY A 758 5.41 10.45 -15.95
N GLY A 759 5.55 11.39 -15.00
CA GLY A 759 5.84 11.11 -13.60
C GLY A 759 4.70 10.36 -12.90
N THR A 760 4.99 9.78 -11.73
CA THR A 760 4.03 8.98 -10.96
C THR A 760 3.71 9.64 -9.62
N PHE A 761 2.42 9.75 -9.31
CA PHE A 761 1.91 10.11 -7.99
C PHE A 761 1.19 8.90 -7.37
N GLU A 762 1.86 8.23 -6.43
CA GLU A 762 1.33 7.07 -5.72
C GLU A 762 0.68 7.50 -4.40
N LEU A 763 -0.56 7.10 -4.16
CA LEU A 763 -1.27 7.27 -2.91
C LEU A 763 -1.27 5.95 -2.14
N THR A 764 -0.76 5.97 -0.91
CA THR A 764 -0.83 4.85 0.03
C THR A 764 -1.82 5.10 1.18
N GLY A 765 -2.34 6.33 1.27
CA GLY A 765 -3.35 6.75 2.24
C GLY A 765 -4.36 7.73 1.66
N THR A 766 -5.36 8.08 2.46
CA THR A 766 -6.50 8.90 2.04
C THR A 766 -6.16 10.38 1.87
N VAL A 767 -6.67 11.00 0.81
CA VAL A 767 -6.73 12.46 0.65
C VAL A 767 -8.07 12.95 1.19
N SER A 768 -8.09 13.46 2.43
CA SER A 768 -9.28 14.09 3.02
C SER A 768 -9.35 15.61 2.82
N GLY A 769 -8.26 16.22 2.38
CA GLY A 769 -8.09 17.66 2.18
C GLY A 769 -7.90 17.96 0.70
N THR A 770 -6.70 18.40 0.31
CA THR A 770 -6.37 18.58 -1.10
C THR A 770 -4.95 18.11 -1.40
N ALA A 771 -4.79 17.32 -2.45
CA ALA A 771 -3.48 16.98 -3.01
C ALA A 771 -3.39 17.54 -4.43
N THR A 772 -2.46 18.45 -4.69
CA THR A 772 -2.24 19.06 -5.99
C THR A 772 -0.95 18.54 -6.60
N VAL A 773 -1.01 18.10 -7.86
CA VAL A 773 0.16 17.69 -8.64
C VAL A 773 0.26 18.59 -9.86
N SER A 774 1.35 19.34 -9.95
CA SER A 774 1.63 20.25 -11.07
C SER A 774 2.85 19.76 -11.84
N LEU A 775 2.68 19.53 -13.15
CA LEU A 775 3.81 19.22 -14.02
C LEU A 775 4.75 20.42 -14.12
N LYS A 776 6.02 20.14 -14.44
CA LYS A 776 7.04 21.15 -14.71
C LYS A 776 6.68 22.03 -15.91
N ASP A 777 6.07 21.40 -16.91
CA ASP A 777 5.49 22.05 -18.08
C ASP A 777 4.19 21.31 -18.39
N ALA A 778 3.09 22.05 -18.37
CA ALA A 778 1.73 21.60 -18.66
C ALA A 778 1.11 22.43 -19.80
N THR A 779 1.98 23.02 -20.64
CA THR A 779 1.56 23.83 -21.79
C THR A 779 1.46 23.01 -23.07
N GLY A 780 1.82 21.73 -23.01
CA GLY A 780 1.67 20.78 -24.10
C GLY A 780 0.21 20.49 -24.39
N THR A 781 -0.01 19.62 -25.37
CA THR A 781 -1.35 19.11 -25.72
C THR A 781 -1.42 17.58 -25.61
N ALA A 782 -0.43 16.99 -24.95
CA ALA A 782 -0.23 15.54 -24.82
C ALA A 782 0.51 15.25 -23.50
N ASP A 783 0.23 16.05 -22.48
CA ASP A 783 0.84 15.90 -21.16
C ASP A 783 0.24 14.69 -20.45
N VAL A 784 1.09 13.93 -19.77
CA VAL A 784 0.80 12.64 -19.15
C VAL A 784 1.14 12.68 -17.66
N LEU A 785 0.24 12.16 -16.82
CA LEU A 785 0.50 11.88 -15.41
C LEU A 785 0.08 10.44 -15.10
N ASN A 786 0.91 9.72 -14.35
CA ASN A 786 0.55 8.43 -13.79
C ASN A 786 0.11 8.62 -12.32
N ILE A 787 -0.98 7.98 -11.93
CA ILE A 787 -1.48 7.93 -10.55
C ILE A 787 -1.56 6.46 -10.15
N THR A 788 -1.06 6.12 -8.96
CA THR A 788 -1.17 4.77 -8.42
C THR A 788 -1.95 4.81 -7.11
N LEU A 789 -2.98 3.99 -6.98
CA LEU A 789 -3.78 3.83 -5.76
C LEU A 789 -3.35 2.52 -5.09
N ASN A 790 -2.43 2.64 -4.13
CA ASN A 790 -1.73 1.51 -3.50
C ASN A 790 -1.96 1.48 -1.99
N GLY A 791 -3.24 1.45 -1.59
CA GLY A 791 -3.61 1.33 -0.18
C GLY A 791 -3.46 -0.11 0.34
N ALA A 792 -3.44 -0.27 1.65
CA ALA A 792 -3.65 -1.59 2.29
C ALA A 792 -5.13 -2.04 2.22
N SER A 793 -6.00 -1.12 1.82
CA SER A 793 -7.43 -1.29 1.56
C SER A 793 -7.82 -0.27 0.47
N ASN A 794 -9.08 -0.24 0.06
CA ASN A 794 -9.54 0.77 -0.88
C ASN A 794 -9.31 2.18 -0.32
N ILE A 795 -8.80 3.08 -1.17
CA ILE A 795 -8.52 4.46 -0.79
C ILE A 795 -9.82 5.24 -0.94
N VAL A 796 -10.32 5.82 0.15
CA VAL A 796 -11.58 6.58 0.17
C VAL A 796 -11.29 8.07 0.32
N ASN A 797 -10.87 8.72 -0.76
CA ASN A 797 -10.72 10.16 -0.82
C ASN A 797 -12.07 10.86 -0.59
N THR A 798 -12.09 11.77 0.38
CA THR A 798 -13.16 12.74 0.61
C THR A 798 -12.76 14.15 0.16
N GLY A 799 -11.46 14.40 0.07
CA GLY A 799 -10.84 15.57 -0.53
C GLY A 799 -10.66 15.44 -2.04
N LYS A 800 -9.97 16.40 -2.65
CA LYS A 800 -9.70 16.47 -4.09
C LYS A 800 -8.25 16.13 -4.43
N VAL A 801 -8.04 15.42 -5.53
CA VAL A 801 -6.75 15.30 -6.21
C VAL A 801 -6.76 16.24 -7.41
N VAL A 802 -5.98 17.32 -7.37
CA VAL A 802 -6.00 18.39 -8.39
C VAL A 802 -4.86 18.20 -9.37
N VAL A 803 -5.18 18.09 -10.66
CA VAL A 803 -4.22 17.89 -11.75
C VAL A 803 -4.55 18.87 -12.88
N ALA A 804 -3.86 20.00 -12.91
CA ALA A 804 -4.10 21.05 -13.90
C ALA A 804 -3.24 20.85 -15.17
N GLY A 805 -3.85 21.03 -16.34
CA GLY A 805 -3.14 21.06 -17.64
C GLY A 805 -2.59 19.72 -18.13
N VAL A 806 -3.15 18.59 -17.69
CA VAL A 806 -2.74 17.24 -18.13
C VAL A 806 -3.84 16.63 -18.99
N GLU A 807 -3.52 16.18 -20.20
CA GLU A 807 -4.49 15.60 -21.14
C GLU A 807 -4.72 14.10 -20.93
N THR A 808 -3.70 13.35 -20.53
CA THR A 808 -3.77 11.89 -20.31
C THR A 808 -3.41 11.54 -18.87
N ILE A 809 -4.32 10.86 -18.17
CA ILE A 809 -4.07 10.38 -16.81
C ILE A 809 -4.18 8.86 -16.78
N ASN A 810 -3.06 8.19 -16.51
CA ASN A 810 -3.05 6.75 -16.30
C ASN A 810 -3.24 6.47 -14.82
N ILE A 811 -4.19 5.62 -14.46
CA ILE A 811 -4.47 5.21 -13.09
C ILE A 811 -4.19 3.72 -12.96
N VAL A 812 -3.43 3.34 -11.94
CA VAL A 812 -3.17 1.95 -11.60
C VAL A 812 -3.71 1.69 -10.20
N THR A 813 -4.58 0.72 -10.03
CA THR A 813 -5.07 0.25 -8.73
C THR A 813 -4.33 -1.01 -8.30
N THR A 814 -3.73 -0.98 -7.12
CA THR A 814 -2.98 -2.11 -6.56
C THR A 814 -3.33 -2.33 -5.09
N ASP A 815 -3.19 -3.57 -4.61
CA ASP A 815 -3.24 -3.88 -3.17
C ASP A 815 -1.81 -4.08 -2.66
N SER A 816 -1.41 -3.25 -1.69
CA SER A 816 -0.04 -3.26 -1.14
C SER A 816 0.21 -4.38 -0.12
N THR A 817 -0.84 -5.07 0.37
CA THR A 817 -0.71 -5.93 1.57
C THR A 817 -1.43 -7.28 1.54
N ALA A 818 -2.38 -7.52 0.64
CA ALA A 818 -3.12 -8.78 0.60
C ALA A 818 -3.11 -9.46 -0.77
N ALA A 819 -3.12 -10.80 -0.76
CA ALA A 819 -3.41 -11.63 -1.93
C ALA A 819 -4.90 -11.60 -2.33
N SER A 820 -5.71 -10.70 -1.76
CA SER A 820 -7.16 -10.59 -1.97
C SER A 820 -7.55 -9.14 -2.23
N ASN A 821 -8.23 -8.89 -3.35
CA ASN A 821 -8.62 -7.53 -3.75
C ASN A 821 -9.55 -6.85 -2.73
N PRO A 822 -9.49 -5.52 -2.57
CA PRO A 822 -10.44 -4.77 -1.77
C PRO A 822 -11.89 -5.05 -2.20
N ALA A 823 -12.79 -5.20 -1.24
CA ALA A 823 -14.21 -5.49 -1.52
C ALA A 823 -14.98 -4.31 -2.13
N ALA A 824 -14.41 -3.10 -2.12
CA ALA A 824 -15.04 -1.88 -2.62
C ALA A 824 -14.06 -1.07 -3.48
N ALA A 825 -14.61 -0.28 -4.40
CA ALA A 825 -13.84 0.63 -5.24
C ALA A 825 -13.12 1.72 -4.42
N SER A 826 -11.98 2.18 -4.94
CA SER A 826 -11.30 3.38 -4.43
C SER A 826 -11.99 4.64 -4.96
N THR A 827 -12.12 5.70 -4.15
CA THR A 827 -12.59 7.01 -4.63
C THR A 827 -11.38 7.90 -4.96
N ILE A 828 -11.38 8.54 -6.12
CA ILE A 828 -10.26 9.40 -6.55
C ILE A 828 -10.54 10.90 -6.38
N ASN A 829 -11.78 11.34 -6.64
CA ASN A 829 -12.22 12.74 -6.64
C ASN A 829 -11.25 13.67 -7.41
N LEU A 830 -11.01 13.32 -8.66
CA LEU A 830 -10.02 13.97 -9.51
C LEU A 830 -10.56 15.32 -10.02
N ASP A 831 -9.81 16.41 -9.85
CA ASP A 831 -10.09 17.71 -10.47
C ASP A 831 -9.09 17.94 -11.60
N ALA A 832 -9.48 17.54 -12.81
CA ALA A 832 -8.62 17.52 -13.99
C ALA A 832 -9.39 18.00 -15.23
N ALA A 833 -9.78 19.27 -15.23
CA ALA A 833 -10.60 19.86 -16.31
C ALA A 833 -9.93 19.83 -17.71
N ALA A 834 -8.61 19.61 -17.78
CA ALA A 834 -7.87 19.45 -19.04
C ALA A 834 -7.83 18.01 -19.56
N ALA A 835 -8.11 17.01 -18.72
CA ALA A 835 -8.02 15.61 -19.10
C ALA A 835 -9.00 15.28 -20.22
N THR A 836 -8.47 14.66 -21.26
CA THR A 836 -9.22 14.16 -22.42
C THR A 836 -9.23 12.64 -22.45
N ASN A 837 -8.20 12.01 -21.89
CA ASN A 837 -8.05 10.57 -21.81
C ASN A 837 -7.74 10.13 -20.37
N ILE A 838 -8.47 9.15 -19.86
CA ILE A 838 -8.14 8.45 -18.62
C ILE A 838 -8.04 6.97 -18.94
N VAL A 839 -6.92 6.35 -18.61
CA VAL A 839 -6.73 4.91 -18.73
C VAL A 839 -6.59 4.33 -17.32
N LEU A 840 -7.41 3.35 -16.98
CA LEU A 840 -7.43 2.69 -15.68
C LEU A 840 -7.12 1.20 -15.84
N THR A 841 -6.16 0.73 -15.04
CA THR A 841 -5.76 -0.68 -14.95
C THR A 841 -5.63 -1.09 -13.50
N GLY A 842 -5.63 -2.40 -13.23
CA GLY A 842 -5.30 -2.90 -11.90
C GLY A 842 -6.30 -3.91 -11.37
N ASN A 843 -6.27 -4.15 -10.06
CA ASN A 843 -6.99 -5.26 -9.44
C ASN A 843 -8.33 -4.88 -8.77
N HIS A 844 -8.66 -3.59 -8.73
CA HIS A 844 -9.92 -3.10 -8.18
C HIS A 844 -10.40 -1.82 -8.87
N GLY A 845 -11.70 -1.54 -8.77
CA GLY A 845 -12.37 -0.45 -9.45
C GLY A 845 -12.20 0.92 -8.79
N VAL A 846 -12.64 1.95 -9.50
CA VAL A 846 -12.52 3.36 -9.09
C VAL A 846 -13.85 4.10 -9.26
N ASN A 847 -14.19 4.90 -8.25
CA ASN A 847 -15.33 5.79 -8.27
C ASN A 847 -14.91 7.23 -8.61
N PHE A 848 -15.41 7.72 -9.73
CA PHE A 848 -15.19 9.07 -10.27
C PHE A 848 -16.33 10.05 -9.97
N SER A 849 -17.37 9.68 -9.21
CA SER A 849 -18.54 10.54 -8.97
C SER A 849 -18.20 11.91 -8.36
N GLY A 850 -17.14 11.98 -7.55
CA GLY A 850 -16.61 13.22 -7.00
C GLY A 850 -15.61 13.94 -7.89
N SER A 851 -15.44 13.56 -9.16
CA SER A 851 -14.43 14.11 -10.08
C SER A 851 -15.01 15.21 -10.99
N THR A 852 -14.16 16.16 -11.40
CA THR A 852 -14.46 17.24 -12.35
C THR A 852 -13.64 17.04 -13.63
N LEU A 853 -14.29 16.48 -14.67
CA LEU A 853 -13.65 15.98 -15.89
C LEU A 853 -14.32 16.56 -17.15
N THR A 854 -14.34 17.89 -17.27
CA THR A 854 -15.16 18.63 -18.24
C THR A 854 -14.76 18.47 -19.72
N LYS A 855 -13.59 17.89 -20.00
CA LYS A 855 -13.07 17.69 -21.37
C LYS A 855 -12.83 16.22 -21.71
N LEU A 856 -13.22 15.30 -20.85
CA LEU A 856 -13.00 13.87 -21.06
C LEU A 856 -13.69 13.43 -22.36
N VAL A 857 -12.97 12.69 -23.20
CA VAL A 857 -13.52 12.07 -24.41
C VAL A 857 -13.32 10.57 -24.42
N ASP A 858 -12.38 10.05 -23.61
CA ASP A 858 -12.10 8.64 -23.49
C ASP A 858 -11.82 8.28 -22.02
N LEU A 859 -12.61 7.35 -21.47
CA LEU A 859 -12.37 6.68 -20.20
C LEU A 859 -12.22 5.19 -20.50
N ASP A 860 -10.98 4.69 -20.50
CA ASP A 860 -10.69 3.28 -20.74
C ASP A 860 -10.27 2.59 -19.45
N ALA A 861 -11.23 1.97 -18.76
CA ALA A 861 -11.03 1.12 -17.59
C ALA A 861 -11.11 -0.38 -17.91
N SER A 862 -10.97 -0.77 -19.18
CA SER A 862 -11.01 -2.19 -19.59
C SER A 862 -9.89 -3.05 -18.99
N GLY A 863 -8.83 -2.41 -18.48
CA GLY A 863 -7.73 -3.08 -17.77
C GLY A 863 -8.00 -3.36 -16.29
N VAL A 864 -9.18 -3.04 -15.75
CA VAL A 864 -9.57 -3.36 -14.38
C VAL A 864 -10.04 -4.81 -14.31
N VAL A 865 -9.24 -5.65 -13.66
CA VAL A 865 -9.51 -7.09 -13.54
C VAL A 865 -9.68 -7.47 -12.08
N GLY A 866 -10.81 -8.05 -11.70
CA GLY A 866 -11.04 -8.56 -10.34
C GLY A 866 -10.24 -9.84 -9.99
N THR A 867 -9.00 -10.01 -10.49
CA THR A 867 -8.21 -11.24 -10.33
C THR A 867 -7.87 -11.51 -8.87
N GLY A 868 -8.21 -12.69 -8.35
CA GLY A 868 -7.96 -13.08 -6.95
C GLY A 868 -9.17 -12.92 -6.02
N ALA A 869 -10.26 -12.32 -6.51
CA ALA A 869 -11.53 -12.28 -5.80
C ALA A 869 -12.35 -13.56 -6.04
N THR A 870 -13.14 -14.01 -5.06
CA THR A 870 -14.19 -15.01 -5.30
C THR A 870 -15.20 -14.47 -6.31
N ALA A 871 -15.96 -15.31 -7.00
CA ALA A 871 -16.92 -14.84 -8.03
C ALA A 871 -17.90 -13.75 -7.51
N ALA A 872 -18.29 -13.80 -6.24
CA ALA A 872 -19.12 -12.77 -5.60
C ALA A 872 -18.35 -11.49 -5.23
N ALA A 873 -17.05 -11.58 -4.94
CA ALA A 873 -16.19 -10.43 -4.65
C ALA A 873 -15.65 -9.77 -5.91
N ALA A 874 -15.50 -10.51 -7.02
CA ALA A 874 -15.05 -9.97 -8.31
C ALA A 874 -16.03 -8.90 -8.83
N ALA A 875 -17.33 -9.14 -8.66
CA ALA A 875 -18.41 -8.23 -9.03
C ALA A 875 -18.38 -6.88 -8.29
N THR A 876 -17.96 -6.83 -7.02
CA THR A 876 -17.91 -5.58 -6.23
C THR A 876 -16.52 -4.94 -6.19
N ALA A 877 -15.46 -5.75 -6.25
CA ALA A 877 -14.08 -5.27 -6.24
C ALA A 877 -13.70 -4.55 -7.53
N GLY A 878 -14.27 -4.92 -8.68
CA GLY A 878 -13.97 -4.34 -9.99
C GLY A 878 -14.73 -3.06 -10.36
N THR A 879 -15.75 -2.67 -9.58
CA THR A 879 -16.71 -1.61 -9.95
C THR A 879 -16.07 -0.27 -10.28
N VAL A 880 -16.32 0.21 -11.49
CA VAL A 880 -16.08 1.57 -11.97
C VAL A 880 -17.38 2.35 -11.90
N THR A 881 -17.35 3.51 -11.22
CA THR A 881 -18.50 4.42 -11.18
C THR A 881 -18.12 5.73 -11.86
N PHE A 882 -18.88 6.13 -12.86
CA PHE A 882 -18.61 7.34 -13.63
C PHE A 882 -19.90 8.09 -13.96
N THR A 883 -19.91 9.39 -13.65
CA THR A 883 -20.97 10.32 -14.06
C THR A 883 -20.32 11.46 -14.85
N SER A 884 -20.70 11.60 -16.11
CA SER A 884 -20.10 12.59 -17.00
C SER A 884 -20.50 14.02 -16.61
N SER A 885 -19.52 14.91 -16.69
CA SER A 885 -19.72 16.37 -16.68
C SER A 885 -19.56 16.99 -18.07
N VAL A 886 -19.35 16.16 -19.08
CA VAL A 886 -19.12 16.54 -20.48
C VAL A 886 -20.47 16.64 -21.19
N THR A 887 -20.75 17.79 -21.80
CA THR A 887 -22.07 18.08 -22.39
C THR A 887 -22.07 18.16 -23.92
N ASP A 888 -20.91 18.40 -24.54
CA ASP A 888 -20.80 18.81 -25.95
C ASP A 888 -19.82 17.98 -26.82
N LYS A 889 -19.32 16.85 -26.31
CA LYS A 889 -18.35 15.97 -27.00
C LYS A 889 -18.85 14.53 -27.06
N ALA A 890 -18.53 13.83 -28.15
CA ALA A 890 -18.69 12.38 -28.15
C ALA A 890 -17.73 11.77 -27.12
N LEU A 891 -18.25 10.84 -26.31
CA LEU A 891 -17.54 10.24 -25.19
C LEU A 891 -17.45 8.74 -25.39
N THR A 892 -16.27 8.17 -25.22
CA THR A 892 -16.06 6.72 -25.15
C THR A 892 -15.82 6.33 -23.69
N VAL A 893 -16.56 5.34 -23.20
CA VAL A 893 -16.41 4.77 -21.86
C VAL A 893 -16.29 3.26 -22.01
N LYS A 894 -15.19 2.71 -21.53
CA LYS A 894 -14.97 1.27 -21.45
C LYS A 894 -14.69 0.89 -20.00
N THR A 895 -15.31 -0.14 -19.49
CA THR A 895 -15.06 -0.65 -18.15
C THR A 895 -14.72 -2.14 -18.16
N GLY A 896 -14.60 -2.73 -16.98
CA GLY A 896 -13.89 -3.99 -16.77
C GLY A 896 -14.84 -5.15 -16.47
N ASN A 897 -14.45 -6.00 -15.50
CA ASN A 897 -15.27 -7.15 -15.10
C ASN A 897 -16.08 -6.90 -13.81
N GLY A 898 -16.32 -5.63 -13.45
CA GLY A 898 -17.03 -5.25 -12.23
C GLY A 898 -18.48 -4.89 -12.51
N ASN A 899 -19.32 -4.81 -11.47
CA ASN A 899 -20.67 -4.25 -11.61
C ASN A 899 -20.54 -2.73 -11.72
N ASP A 900 -20.53 -2.22 -12.94
CA ASP A 900 -20.18 -0.84 -13.26
C ASP A 900 -21.41 0.07 -13.26
N VAL A 901 -21.22 1.35 -12.94
CA VAL A 901 -22.30 2.34 -12.91
C VAL A 901 -21.90 3.55 -13.73
N ILE A 902 -22.46 3.66 -14.93
CA ILE A 902 -22.09 4.64 -15.95
C ILE A 902 -23.29 5.53 -16.26
N SER A 903 -23.10 6.84 -16.15
CA SER A 903 -24.11 7.83 -16.53
C SER A 903 -23.49 8.95 -17.37
N VAL A 904 -23.97 9.10 -18.60
CA VAL A 904 -23.57 10.16 -19.53
C VAL A 904 -24.74 11.05 -19.95
N ALA A 905 -25.82 11.05 -19.16
CA ALA A 905 -27.11 11.69 -19.45
C ALA A 905 -27.07 13.19 -19.74
N THR A 906 -26.03 13.90 -19.28
CA THR A 906 -25.88 15.35 -19.53
C THR A 906 -25.28 15.66 -20.91
N ASN A 907 -24.84 14.64 -21.64
CA ASN A 907 -24.21 14.78 -22.93
C ASN A 907 -25.24 14.90 -24.05
N THR A 908 -25.05 15.87 -24.94
CA THR A 908 -25.91 16.11 -26.12
C THR A 908 -25.36 15.46 -27.39
N LYS A 909 -24.20 14.80 -27.30
CA LYS A 909 -23.56 14.01 -28.36
C LYS A 909 -23.57 12.55 -27.96
N GLY A 910 -23.76 11.70 -28.97
CA GLY A 910 -23.74 10.25 -28.80
C GLY A 910 -22.46 9.75 -28.13
N ALA A 911 -22.63 8.77 -27.26
CA ALA A 911 -21.58 8.09 -26.53
C ALA A 911 -21.34 6.68 -27.09
N THR A 912 -20.15 6.15 -26.83
CA THR A 912 -19.84 4.72 -27.02
C THR A 912 -19.52 4.14 -25.66
N ILE A 913 -20.33 3.19 -25.18
CA ILE A 913 -20.24 2.60 -23.85
C ILE A 913 -20.05 1.10 -23.99
N ASP A 914 -19.05 0.54 -23.31
CA ASP A 914 -18.74 -0.89 -23.30
C ASP A 914 -18.38 -1.31 -21.86
N THR A 915 -19.28 -2.01 -21.17
CA THR A 915 -19.10 -2.27 -19.73
C THR A 915 -18.50 -3.62 -19.36
N GLY A 916 -18.26 -4.49 -20.34
CA GLY A 916 -17.50 -5.73 -20.12
C GLY A 916 -18.34 -6.84 -19.49
N THR A 917 -18.02 -7.27 -18.27
CA THR A 917 -18.83 -8.29 -17.57
C THR A 917 -19.17 -7.80 -16.17
N GLY A 918 -20.33 -8.14 -15.64
CA GLY A 918 -20.82 -7.60 -14.38
C GLY A 918 -22.30 -7.35 -14.51
N ASN A 919 -22.97 -7.01 -13.41
CA ASN A 919 -24.33 -6.48 -13.51
C ASN A 919 -24.23 -4.96 -13.58
N ASP A 920 -24.31 -4.41 -14.79
CA ASP A 920 -23.97 -3.02 -15.07
C ASP A 920 -25.20 -2.11 -15.10
N GLY A 921 -25.04 -0.89 -14.60
CA GLY A 921 -26.05 0.16 -14.66
C GLY A 921 -25.63 1.26 -15.63
N ILE A 922 -26.31 1.36 -16.77
CA ILE A 922 -25.95 2.27 -17.84
C ILE A 922 -27.05 3.30 -18.05
N THR A 923 -26.69 4.59 -18.11
CA THR A 923 -27.54 5.67 -18.62
C THR A 923 -26.80 6.39 -19.75
N GLY A 924 -27.34 6.29 -20.97
CA GLY A 924 -26.87 6.92 -22.19
C GLY A 924 -27.00 8.45 -22.19
N SER A 925 -26.79 9.07 -23.35
CA SER A 925 -26.80 10.49 -23.61
C SER A 925 -28.12 10.93 -24.27
N GLU A 926 -28.27 12.22 -24.61
CA GLU A 926 -29.37 12.69 -25.47
C GLU A 926 -29.05 12.58 -26.98
N GLY A 927 -27.86 12.07 -27.32
CA GLY A 927 -27.44 11.83 -28.69
C GLY A 927 -27.47 10.34 -29.04
N ASN A 928 -27.23 10.01 -30.31
CA ASN A 928 -27.26 8.62 -30.77
C ASN A 928 -26.11 7.79 -30.18
N ASP A 929 -26.43 6.92 -29.24
CA ASP A 929 -25.46 6.12 -28.51
C ASP A 929 -25.18 4.75 -29.16
N VAL A 930 -24.01 4.20 -28.85
CA VAL A 930 -23.65 2.81 -29.08
C VAL A 930 -23.32 2.19 -27.72
N ILE A 931 -24.18 1.30 -27.24
CA ILE A 931 -24.08 0.69 -25.93
C ILE A 931 -23.86 -0.81 -26.09
N ASN A 932 -22.84 -1.34 -25.42
CA ASN A 932 -22.60 -2.76 -25.21
C ASN A 932 -22.53 -3.00 -23.70
N ALA A 933 -23.54 -3.66 -23.13
CA ALA A 933 -23.58 -3.92 -21.68
C ALA A 933 -22.76 -5.18 -21.32
N GLY A 934 -22.68 -6.13 -22.25
CA GLY A 934 -21.66 -7.16 -22.23
C GLY A 934 -22.15 -8.47 -21.62
N GLY A 935 -21.92 -8.77 -20.36
CA GLY A 935 -22.45 -9.99 -19.78
C GLY A 935 -22.67 -9.92 -18.29
N GLY A 936 -23.74 -10.53 -17.80
CA GLY A 936 -24.30 -10.32 -16.47
C GLY A 936 -25.73 -9.78 -16.60
N ASN A 937 -26.38 -9.40 -15.51
CA ASN A 937 -27.76 -8.90 -15.60
C ASN A 937 -27.73 -7.37 -15.61
N ASP A 938 -27.75 -6.79 -16.80
CA ASP A 938 -27.51 -5.38 -17.01
C ASP A 938 -28.82 -4.57 -16.99
N THR A 939 -28.71 -3.30 -16.61
CA THR A 939 -29.80 -2.32 -16.67
C THR A 939 -29.37 -1.15 -17.54
N VAL A 940 -30.00 -1.03 -18.72
CA VAL A 940 -29.65 -0.03 -19.73
C VAL A 940 -30.80 0.94 -19.92
N ASN A 941 -30.55 2.22 -19.65
CA ASN A 941 -31.37 3.32 -20.11
C ASN A 941 -30.60 4.06 -21.21
N SER A 942 -31.01 3.97 -22.47
CA SER A 942 -30.30 4.67 -23.56
C SER A 942 -30.55 6.18 -23.60
N SER A 943 -31.58 6.67 -22.87
CA SER A 943 -32.03 8.07 -22.93
C SER A 943 -32.53 8.44 -24.33
N ALA A 944 -32.59 9.72 -24.70
CA ALA A 944 -33.13 10.16 -25.97
C ALA A 944 -32.09 10.00 -27.08
N GLY A 945 -32.48 9.54 -28.25
CA GLY A 945 -31.49 9.31 -29.31
C GLY A 945 -32.06 8.47 -30.41
N ALA A 946 -31.19 7.99 -31.30
CA ALA A 946 -31.52 6.83 -32.11
C ALA A 946 -30.39 5.84 -31.82
N ASP A 947 -30.58 5.07 -30.75
CA ASP A 947 -29.50 4.38 -30.07
C ASP A 947 -29.34 2.96 -30.59
N THR A 948 -28.12 2.44 -30.52
CA THR A 948 -27.79 1.06 -30.88
C THR A 948 -27.28 0.34 -29.65
N ILE A 949 -28.01 -0.67 -29.21
CA ILE A 949 -27.82 -1.33 -27.92
C ILE A 949 -27.57 -2.81 -28.16
N THR A 950 -26.54 -3.34 -27.50
CA THR A 950 -26.27 -4.77 -27.33
C THR A 950 -26.37 -5.02 -25.83
N LEU A 951 -27.36 -5.81 -25.42
CA LEU A 951 -27.54 -6.13 -24.00
C LEU A 951 -26.53 -7.21 -23.58
N GLY A 952 -26.30 -8.20 -24.45
CA GLY A 952 -25.29 -9.21 -24.24
C GLY A 952 -25.81 -10.47 -23.54
N ASP A 953 -24.91 -11.15 -22.81
CA ASP A 953 -25.24 -12.42 -22.14
C ASP A 953 -25.86 -12.16 -20.77
N GLY A 954 -27.13 -12.52 -20.55
CA GLY A 954 -27.71 -12.39 -19.21
C GLY A 954 -29.22 -12.33 -19.18
N LYS A 955 -29.75 -11.72 -18.12
CA LYS A 955 -31.18 -11.42 -17.96
C LYS A 955 -31.34 -9.92 -17.85
N ASP A 956 -31.29 -9.25 -18.98
CA ASP A 956 -31.09 -7.82 -19.02
C ASP A 956 -32.39 -7.04 -18.89
N THR A 957 -32.26 -5.78 -18.53
CA THR A 957 -33.39 -4.86 -18.39
C THR A 957 -33.11 -3.60 -19.19
N TYR A 958 -33.89 -3.39 -20.25
CA TYR A 958 -33.91 -2.11 -20.95
C TYR A 958 -34.94 -1.18 -20.30
N ASP A 959 -34.48 -0.16 -19.59
CA ASP A 959 -35.28 0.80 -18.82
C ASP A 959 -35.73 1.97 -19.69
N LEU A 960 -37.00 1.97 -20.09
CA LEU A 960 -37.61 3.05 -20.89
C LEU A 960 -38.16 4.16 -19.99
N ARG A 961 -37.28 5.07 -19.53
CA ARG A 961 -37.62 6.19 -18.61
C ARG A 961 -38.45 7.32 -19.20
N ASP A 962 -38.67 7.37 -20.51
CA ASP A 962 -39.56 8.34 -21.16
C ASP A 962 -40.03 7.75 -22.49
N ALA A 963 -41.33 7.84 -22.78
CA ALA A 963 -41.86 7.38 -24.06
C ALA A 963 -41.31 8.17 -25.25
N ALA A 964 -40.89 9.43 -25.02
CA ALA A 964 -40.28 10.28 -26.02
C ALA A 964 -38.82 9.92 -26.35
N HIS A 965 -38.18 9.05 -25.57
CA HIS A 965 -36.79 8.64 -25.79
C HIS A 965 -36.60 7.84 -27.09
N SER A 966 -37.56 6.95 -27.38
CA SER A 966 -37.53 6.09 -28.56
C SER A 966 -38.84 6.20 -29.34
N VAL A 967 -38.83 6.90 -30.47
CA VAL A 967 -40.02 7.20 -31.28
C VAL A 967 -39.84 6.78 -32.73
N LEU A 968 -40.91 6.66 -33.51
CA LEU A 968 -40.83 6.12 -34.88
C LEU A 968 -39.81 6.82 -35.81
N ALA A 969 -39.54 8.11 -35.62
CA ALA A 969 -38.55 8.87 -36.41
C ALA A 969 -37.09 8.66 -35.94
N LYS A 970 -36.90 8.24 -34.70
CA LYS A 970 -35.63 8.06 -33.99
C LYS A 970 -35.86 6.96 -32.94
N TYR A 971 -35.94 5.73 -33.41
CA TYR A 971 -36.17 4.58 -32.54
C TYR A 971 -34.83 3.97 -32.17
N ASP A 972 -34.80 3.39 -30.99
CA ASP A 972 -33.67 2.62 -30.50
C ASP A 972 -33.69 1.23 -31.12
N THR A 973 -32.49 0.71 -31.34
CA THR A 973 -32.27 -0.61 -31.93
C THR A 973 -31.51 -1.48 -30.94
N ILE A 974 -32.20 -2.46 -30.37
CA ILE A 974 -31.59 -3.52 -29.58
C ILE A 974 -31.21 -4.65 -30.55
N LEU A 975 -29.94 -5.07 -30.52
CA LEU A 975 -29.36 -5.97 -31.52
C LEU A 975 -29.59 -7.45 -31.22
N ASP A 976 -29.78 -7.79 -29.94
CA ASP A 976 -29.71 -9.16 -29.42
C ASP A 976 -30.77 -9.48 -28.35
N PHE A 977 -31.84 -8.68 -28.28
CA PHE A 977 -32.90 -8.86 -27.28
C PHE A 977 -33.47 -10.29 -27.26
N ASN A 978 -33.22 -11.01 -26.16
CA ASN A 978 -33.71 -12.36 -25.93
C ASN A 978 -34.93 -12.31 -25.00
N ALA A 979 -36.12 -12.07 -25.56
CA ALA A 979 -37.33 -11.83 -24.79
C ALA A 979 -37.64 -12.89 -23.72
N ASN A 980 -37.82 -12.45 -22.47
CA ASN A 980 -38.31 -13.27 -21.37
C ASN A 980 -39.71 -13.84 -21.68
N THR A 981 -39.92 -15.12 -21.36
CA THR A 981 -41.18 -15.84 -21.58
C THR A 981 -41.88 -16.23 -20.27
N VAL A 982 -41.24 -16.01 -19.12
CA VAL A 982 -41.77 -16.36 -17.79
C VAL A 982 -42.55 -15.17 -17.18
N LEU A 983 -43.82 -15.40 -16.83
CA LEU A 983 -44.69 -14.43 -16.14
C LEU A 983 -44.44 -14.42 -14.62
N ALA A 984 -44.85 -13.35 -13.94
CA ALA A 984 -44.75 -13.23 -12.48
C ALA A 984 -45.64 -14.24 -11.71
N ASP A 985 -46.80 -14.62 -12.26
CA ASP A 985 -47.69 -15.67 -11.76
C ASP A 985 -48.34 -16.41 -12.95
N ASP A 986 -48.58 -17.72 -12.81
CA ASP A 986 -49.18 -18.61 -13.84
C ASP A 986 -50.65 -18.24 -14.15
N ASP A 987 -51.32 -17.50 -13.26
CA ASP A 987 -52.77 -17.24 -13.30
C ASP A 987 -53.18 -15.81 -13.76
N ASN A 988 -52.25 -14.86 -13.95
CA ASN A 988 -52.58 -13.46 -14.25
C ASN A 988 -51.74 -12.86 -15.41
N ALA A 989 -52.32 -12.79 -16.61
CA ALA A 989 -51.75 -12.12 -17.79
C ALA A 989 -51.62 -10.57 -17.64
N SER A 990 -51.82 -10.02 -16.45
CA SER A 990 -51.88 -8.59 -16.16
C SER A 990 -50.63 -8.04 -15.46
N GLU A 991 -49.71 -8.89 -14.99
CA GLU A 991 -48.64 -8.47 -14.04
C GLU A 991 -47.21 -8.42 -14.65
N GLY A 992 -47.07 -8.65 -15.96
CA GLY A 992 -45.77 -8.55 -16.63
C GLY A 992 -44.81 -9.73 -16.36
N GLY A 993 -43.53 -9.49 -16.65
CA GLY A 993 -42.43 -10.44 -16.55
C GLY A 993 -42.00 -10.74 -15.12
N ALA A 994 -41.53 -11.98 -14.91
CA ALA A 994 -41.15 -12.48 -13.59
C ALA A 994 -40.02 -11.69 -12.91
N ALA A 995 -39.87 -11.92 -11.60
CA ALA A 995 -38.72 -11.45 -10.84
C ALA A 995 -37.41 -11.97 -11.46
N LEU A 996 -36.31 -11.20 -11.31
CA LEU A 996 -35.01 -11.51 -11.95
C LEU A 996 -34.54 -12.96 -11.75
N ALA A 997 -34.80 -13.55 -10.58
CA ALA A 997 -34.44 -14.93 -10.28
C ALA A 997 -35.10 -15.94 -11.23
N ASP A 998 -36.33 -15.67 -11.66
CA ASP A 998 -37.21 -16.58 -12.39
C ASP A 998 -37.23 -16.33 -13.90
N ARG A 999 -36.75 -15.17 -14.35
CA ARG A 999 -36.66 -14.85 -15.78
C ARG A 999 -35.82 -15.86 -16.57
N ASP A 1000 -36.16 -16.06 -17.83
CA ASP A 1000 -35.38 -16.84 -18.79
C ASP A 1000 -34.77 -16.00 -19.92
N GLY A 1001 -34.96 -14.67 -19.88
CA GLY A 1001 -34.41 -13.71 -20.83
C GLY A 1001 -34.54 -12.26 -20.38
N ASP A 1002 -34.44 -11.36 -21.34
CA ASP A 1002 -34.45 -9.91 -21.20
C ASP A 1002 -35.86 -9.35 -21.07
N VAL A 1003 -35.97 -8.19 -20.44
CA VAL A 1003 -37.21 -7.42 -20.44
C VAL A 1003 -37.01 -5.98 -20.88
N ILE A 1004 -38.13 -5.36 -21.19
CA ILE A 1004 -38.29 -3.91 -21.27
C ILE A 1004 -39.04 -3.45 -20.00
N ASP A 1005 -38.42 -2.59 -19.21
CA ASP A 1005 -39.08 -1.95 -18.06
C ASP A 1005 -39.83 -0.69 -18.53
N VAL A 1006 -41.14 -0.70 -18.30
CA VAL A 1006 -42.07 0.39 -18.66
C VAL A 1006 -42.69 1.02 -17.40
N SER A 1007 -42.05 0.85 -16.25
CA SER A 1007 -42.48 1.41 -14.98
C SER A 1007 -42.76 2.91 -15.07
N GLY A 1008 -43.93 3.32 -14.58
CA GLY A 1008 -44.36 4.71 -14.53
C GLY A 1008 -44.64 5.35 -15.90
N ARG A 1009 -44.73 4.56 -16.99
CA ARG A 1009 -45.13 5.08 -18.32
C ARG A 1009 -46.64 5.20 -18.47
N PHE A 1010 -47.39 4.35 -17.78
CA PHE A 1010 -48.84 4.28 -17.93
C PHE A 1010 -49.54 5.51 -17.34
N SER A 1011 -50.50 6.05 -18.09
CA SER A 1011 -51.36 7.15 -17.64
C SER A 1011 -52.83 6.82 -17.94
N ASN A 1012 -53.77 7.69 -17.57
CA ASN A 1012 -55.21 7.50 -17.81
C ASN A 1012 -55.87 6.26 -17.15
N GLY A 1013 -55.28 5.71 -16.09
CA GLY A 1013 -55.85 4.57 -15.35
C GLY A 1013 -55.88 3.30 -16.19
N VAL A 1014 -54.82 3.04 -16.96
CA VAL A 1014 -54.59 1.77 -17.66
C VAL A 1014 -54.40 0.67 -16.61
N ASP A 1015 -55.15 -0.43 -16.71
CA ASP A 1015 -55.14 -1.60 -15.80
C ASP A 1015 -54.16 -2.71 -16.25
N GLY A 1016 -53.61 -2.62 -17.47
CA GLY A 1016 -52.68 -3.61 -18.02
C GLY A 1016 -52.39 -3.43 -19.52
N ILE A 1017 -51.61 -4.35 -20.09
CA ILE A 1017 -51.23 -4.34 -21.52
C ILE A 1017 -51.81 -5.53 -22.28
N LYS A 1018 -52.02 -5.37 -23.59
CA LYS A 1018 -52.27 -6.47 -24.52
C LYS A 1018 -51.15 -6.53 -25.55
N VAL A 1019 -50.53 -7.70 -25.73
CA VAL A 1019 -49.44 -7.90 -26.68
C VAL A 1019 -49.93 -8.59 -27.95
N PHE A 1020 -49.54 -8.08 -29.12
CA PHE A 1020 -49.89 -8.67 -30.42
C PHE A 1020 -48.67 -8.80 -31.35
N VAL A 1021 -48.56 -9.93 -32.06
CA VAL A 1021 -47.55 -10.14 -33.10
C VAL A 1021 -48.20 -9.99 -34.47
N ALA A 1022 -47.92 -8.86 -35.13
CA ALA A 1022 -48.41 -8.51 -36.45
C ALA A 1022 -47.48 -9.01 -37.56
N SER A 1023 -48.02 -9.24 -38.76
CA SER A 1023 -47.23 -9.62 -39.95
C SER A 1023 -46.61 -8.41 -40.68
N ASN A 1024 -47.04 -7.19 -40.36
CA ASN A 1024 -46.54 -5.93 -40.92
C ASN A 1024 -46.93 -4.75 -40.02
N ALA A 1025 -46.29 -3.60 -40.23
CA ALA A 1025 -46.53 -2.37 -39.47
C ALA A 1025 -47.97 -1.81 -39.55
N ALA A 1026 -48.71 -2.08 -40.63
CA ALA A 1026 -50.09 -1.58 -40.76
C ALA A 1026 -51.04 -2.36 -39.84
N ASP A 1027 -50.87 -3.68 -39.74
CA ASP A 1027 -51.62 -4.52 -38.82
C ASP A 1027 -51.26 -4.21 -37.36
N ALA A 1028 -49.97 -3.97 -37.07
CA ALA A 1028 -49.52 -3.55 -35.74
C ALA A 1028 -50.20 -2.25 -35.28
N GLN A 1029 -50.14 -1.19 -36.09
CA GLN A 1029 -50.77 0.08 -35.75
C GLN A 1029 -52.30 0.01 -35.72
N THR A 1030 -52.92 -0.85 -36.54
CA THR A 1030 -54.37 -1.10 -36.48
C THR A 1030 -54.76 -1.74 -35.15
N PHE A 1031 -53.94 -2.66 -34.61
CA PHE A 1031 -54.16 -3.25 -33.29
C PHE A 1031 -54.10 -2.20 -32.18
N ILE A 1032 -53.09 -1.30 -32.22
CA ILE A 1032 -52.96 -0.18 -31.27
C ILE A 1032 -54.22 0.70 -31.30
N GLN A 1033 -54.63 1.15 -32.49
CA GLN A 1033 -55.81 2.01 -32.67
C GLN A 1033 -57.12 1.35 -32.18
N ASN A 1034 -57.27 0.04 -32.40
CA ASN A 1034 -58.44 -0.70 -31.94
C ASN A 1034 -58.44 -0.90 -30.42
N THR A 1035 -57.27 -1.06 -29.81
CA THR A 1035 -57.12 -1.20 -28.35
C THR A 1035 -57.39 0.12 -27.65
N GLY A 1036 -56.87 1.24 -28.18
CA GLY A 1036 -57.11 2.58 -27.65
C GLY A 1036 -58.57 3.06 -27.74
N ASN A 1037 -59.33 2.58 -28.73
CA ASN A 1037 -60.75 2.93 -28.89
C ASN A 1037 -61.72 2.02 -28.11
N ALA A 1038 -61.21 1.06 -27.32
CA ALA A 1038 -62.04 0.13 -26.57
C ALA A 1038 -62.63 0.79 -25.31
N THR A 1039 -63.78 1.46 -25.44
CA THR A 1039 -64.46 2.08 -24.28
C THR A 1039 -65.14 1.02 -23.39
N GLY A 1040 -64.57 0.77 -22.20
CA GLY A 1040 -65.26 0.37 -20.96
C GLY A 1040 -66.24 -0.80 -21.01
N GLY A 1041 -65.73 -2.03 -21.14
CA GLY A 1041 -66.44 -3.27 -20.78
C GLY A 1041 -65.94 -3.88 -19.47
N ASP A 1042 -66.58 -4.95 -18.99
CA ASP A 1042 -66.24 -5.69 -17.75
C ASP A 1042 -64.81 -6.29 -17.70
N GLU A 1043 -63.99 -6.05 -18.73
CA GLU A 1043 -62.66 -6.63 -18.92
C GLU A 1043 -61.50 -5.72 -18.47
N GLY A 1044 -61.73 -4.46 -18.04
CA GLY A 1044 -60.68 -3.52 -17.58
C GLY A 1044 -60.07 -2.64 -18.68
N ASN A 1045 -59.23 -1.67 -18.30
CA ASN A 1045 -58.70 -0.60 -19.14
C ASN A 1045 -57.32 -0.92 -19.72
N TYR A 1046 -57.23 -1.64 -20.84
CA TYR A 1046 -55.93 -2.11 -21.38
C TYR A 1046 -55.41 -1.22 -22.50
N THR A 1047 -54.08 -1.08 -22.58
CA THR A 1047 -53.38 -0.46 -23.73
C THR A 1047 -52.71 -1.51 -24.63
N GLY A 1048 -52.31 -1.13 -25.84
CA GLY A 1048 -51.81 -2.05 -26.86
C GLY A 1048 -50.30 -1.97 -27.09
N PHE A 1049 -49.63 -3.12 -27.12
CA PHE A 1049 -48.22 -3.27 -27.53
C PHE A 1049 -48.18 -4.24 -28.72
N ALA A 1050 -47.53 -3.88 -29.83
CA ALA A 1050 -47.57 -4.67 -31.07
C ALA A 1050 -46.20 -4.82 -31.74
N LEU A 1051 -45.76 -6.06 -31.97
CA LEU A 1051 -44.54 -6.38 -32.71
C LEU A 1051 -44.84 -6.62 -34.20
N ASP A 1052 -44.22 -5.86 -35.10
CA ASP A 1052 -44.16 -6.19 -36.52
C ASP A 1052 -43.06 -7.23 -36.77
N SER A 1053 -43.45 -8.51 -36.89
CA SER A 1053 -42.53 -9.62 -37.12
C SER A 1053 -41.73 -9.54 -38.43
N SER A 1054 -42.11 -8.67 -39.38
CA SER A 1054 -41.37 -8.51 -40.66
C SER A 1054 -40.20 -7.53 -40.55
N THR A 1055 -40.25 -6.59 -39.62
CA THR A 1055 -39.23 -5.55 -39.41
C THR A 1055 -38.61 -5.59 -38.00
N SER A 1056 -39.21 -6.37 -37.11
CA SER A 1056 -38.97 -6.44 -35.67
C SER A 1056 -39.16 -5.11 -34.94
N LEU A 1057 -40.05 -4.25 -35.43
CA LEU A 1057 -40.44 -3.02 -34.75
C LEU A 1057 -41.56 -3.30 -33.74
N LEU A 1058 -41.33 -2.98 -32.48
CA LEU A 1058 -42.31 -2.99 -31.40
C LEU A 1058 -42.91 -1.58 -31.27
N TYR A 1059 -44.23 -1.48 -31.41
CA TYR A 1059 -45.01 -0.26 -31.25
C TYR A 1059 -45.75 -0.31 -29.91
N MET A 1060 -45.65 0.73 -29.08
CA MET A 1060 -46.23 0.77 -27.74
C MET A 1060 -47.09 2.03 -27.56
N ASP A 1061 -48.27 1.86 -26.97
CA ASP A 1061 -49.15 2.92 -26.48
C ASP A 1061 -49.20 2.79 -24.95
N PHE A 1062 -48.98 3.88 -24.21
CA PHE A 1062 -48.97 3.88 -22.74
C PHE A 1062 -50.19 4.57 -22.13
N ASN A 1063 -50.99 5.28 -22.92
CA ASN A 1063 -52.03 6.16 -22.41
C ASN A 1063 -53.44 5.83 -22.94
N GLN A 1064 -53.53 4.80 -23.80
CA GLN A 1064 -54.77 4.28 -24.37
C GLN A 1064 -55.51 5.30 -25.26
N ASP A 1065 -54.80 6.22 -25.92
CA ASP A 1065 -55.40 7.10 -26.93
C ASP A 1065 -55.42 6.47 -28.34
N GLY A 1066 -54.87 5.27 -28.50
CA GLY A 1066 -54.79 4.56 -29.77
C GLY A 1066 -53.71 5.12 -30.70
N VAL A 1067 -52.80 5.94 -30.16
CA VAL A 1067 -51.63 6.48 -30.84
C VAL A 1067 -50.39 5.78 -30.28
N VAL A 1068 -49.41 5.53 -31.15
CA VAL A 1068 -48.14 4.96 -30.73
C VAL A 1068 -47.33 6.04 -30.01
N ASP A 1069 -47.04 5.81 -28.74
CA ASP A 1069 -46.22 6.67 -27.90
C ASP A 1069 -44.73 6.39 -28.09
N SER A 1070 -44.34 5.12 -28.23
CA SER A 1070 -42.94 4.71 -28.37
C SER A 1070 -42.76 3.57 -29.36
N VAL A 1071 -41.59 3.51 -29.99
CA VAL A 1071 -41.21 2.47 -30.96
C VAL A 1071 -39.79 2.00 -30.68
N ILE A 1072 -39.56 0.71 -30.58
CA ILE A 1072 -38.21 0.10 -30.43
C ILE A 1072 -38.02 -0.98 -31.50
N LYS A 1073 -36.83 -1.10 -32.06
CA LYS A 1073 -36.47 -2.20 -32.94
C LYS A 1073 -35.73 -3.30 -32.17
N LEU A 1074 -36.29 -4.51 -32.16
CA LEU A 1074 -35.73 -5.69 -31.49
C LEU A 1074 -35.17 -6.67 -32.52
N THR A 1075 -33.94 -6.45 -32.96
CA THR A 1075 -33.37 -7.14 -34.12
C THR A 1075 -33.45 -8.67 -33.99
N GLY A 1076 -34.06 -9.33 -34.97
CA GLY A 1076 -34.18 -10.80 -34.98
C GLY A 1076 -35.34 -11.36 -34.17
N VAL A 1077 -36.03 -10.55 -33.37
CA VAL A 1077 -37.21 -10.97 -32.60
C VAL A 1077 -38.42 -11.05 -33.54
N THR A 1078 -39.06 -12.22 -33.57
CA THR A 1078 -40.27 -12.48 -34.38
C THR A 1078 -41.52 -12.76 -33.54
N THR A 1079 -41.37 -12.97 -32.24
CA THR A 1079 -42.44 -13.27 -31.28
C THR A 1079 -42.15 -12.61 -29.94
N ILE A 1080 -43.17 -12.15 -29.23
CA ILE A 1080 -43.07 -11.52 -27.90
C ILE A 1080 -44.39 -11.73 -27.15
N THR A 1081 -44.33 -11.78 -25.82
CA THR A 1081 -45.50 -11.89 -24.92
C THR A 1081 -45.43 -10.83 -23.83
N GLU A 1082 -46.46 -10.73 -22.99
CA GLU A 1082 -46.52 -9.85 -21.83
C GLU A 1082 -45.34 -10.07 -20.86
N ALA A 1083 -44.76 -11.28 -20.84
CA ALA A 1083 -43.62 -11.63 -20.01
C ALA A 1083 -42.34 -10.84 -20.33
N ALA A 1084 -42.23 -10.26 -21.52
CA ALA A 1084 -41.08 -9.46 -21.92
C ALA A 1084 -41.09 -8.03 -21.34
N PHE A 1085 -42.11 -7.68 -20.55
CA PHE A 1085 -42.30 -6.33 -20.02
C PHE A 1085 -42.42 -6.35 -18.51
N THR A 1086 -41.80 -5.42 -17.79
CA THR A 1086 -41.99 -5.27 -16.34
C THR A 1086 -42.48 -3.87 -15.99
N GLY A 1087 -42.93 -3.65 -14.75
CA GLY A 1087 -43.47 -2.36 -14.33
C GLY A 1087 -44.93 -2.10 -14.74
N ILE A 1088 -45.69 -3.18 -14.95
CA ILE A 1088 -47.11 -3.14 -15.37
C ILE A 1088 -48.06 -3.06 -14.16
N ASP A 1089 -47.56 -3.28 -12.93
CA ASP A 1089 -48.34 -3.11 -11.69
C ASP A 1089 -48.87 -1.66 -11.57
N VAL A 1090 -50.18 -1.52 -11.58
CA VAL A 1090 -50.92 -0.26 -11.51
C VAL A 1090 -51.53 -0.04 -10.13
#